data_AF-A0A7Y9LM54-F1
#
_entry.id   AF-A0A7Y9LM54-F1
#
_cell.length_a   1.000
_cell.length_b   1.000
_cell.length_c   1.000
_cell.angle_alpha   90.00
_cell.angle_beta   90.00
_cell.angle_gamma   90.00
#
_symmetry.space_group_name_H-M   'P 1'
#
loop_
_entity.id
_entity.type
_entity.pdbx_description
1 polymer ?
#
loop_
_entity_poly.entity_id
_entity_poly.type
_entity_poly.pdbx_seq_one_letter_code
_entity_poly.pdbx_strand_id
1 'polypeptide(L)'
;MAERSFVEEVEKLRLDEGEVFSGEGILAVTKALLESGVAYIAGYQGAPISHLMDVLADAKDILTDHGIRFENSASEATAAASLAASVNYPLRGAVTFKATVGTNVASDALANLASGGVTGGALIIVGEDYGEGSSIMQERSHAFAMKSQMWMLDPRPNLPCIVQAVKDGFDLSEASNTPVMLQLRIRSCHVHGQFVTSRNRRSAMSIEDALNNPVRDVERIVLPPASFLHEHEKIARRWPAAVEFIEKRELNEFFDGDMQDIGLVVQGGGYNTLIRALELLGLADVFGESRIPLYVMNVAYPLIDSEWQRFCSDKRAVLILEEGQPNFVEQNAANILRQAGSTVSLHGKDMLPLAGEYNTVTLLKGLRRFLEQYSKIAAEPVVPSVRKVIPLMQVNELQRPAPPAVVETVIEDSVHARPPGFCTGCPERPIFTAMKLLEREIGEHHVSADIGCHLFSILPPFNLGNTTMGYGLGGASASALNSATGKRAISVMGDGGFWHNGLTSGIANGVFNKSDNLTIVVDNSYTSATGGQDILSSTAHNAMRSTNHAIEDAVRGVGVKWVKTVKHTYDLKAMKNALKEALTTVTKGPKVVIAQSECMLNLQRREKQKVRKALADGKRVVRERFGIDSDTCTGDHSCIRLSGCPSLTIKPNPDPLRLDPVAAVLDSCVGCGLCGEVSHAAVLCPSFYRADIISNPNRMDKFRQGLRRSVIGFLQRRDAARRNRLAF
;
A
#
# COMPACT_ATOMS: atom_id res chain seq x y z
N MET A 1 -17.53 -26.52 -0.64
CA MET A 1 -16.90 -27.73 -0.08
C MET A 1 -15.40 -27.56 -0.31
N ALA A 2 -14.64 -27.42 0.77
CA ALA A 2 -13.18 -27.44 0.72
C ALA A 2 -12.70 -28.86 0.33
N GLU A 3 -11.48 -28.96 -0.19
CA GLU A 3 -10.85 -30.22 -0.58
C GLU A 3 -10.62 -31.15 0.63
N ARG A 4 -10.44 -30.56 1.81
CA ARG A 4 -10.35 -31.22 3.12
C ARG A 4 -11.00 -30.32 4.17
N SER A 5 -11.77 -30.90 5.09
CA SER A 5 -12.28 -30.18 6.26
C SER A 5 -11.36 -30.42 7.45
N PHE A 6 -11.18 -29.39 8.28
CA PHE A 6 -10.34 -29.40 9.47
C PHE A 6 -11.16 -29.21 10.76
N VAL A 7 -12.48 -29.40 10.71
CA VAL A 7 -13.40 -29.10 11.84
C VAL A 7 -13.00 -29.79 13.14
N GLU A 8 -12.51 -31.03 13.09
CA GLU A 8 -12.03 -31.72 14.30
C GLU A 8 -10.65 -31.21 14.73
N GLU A 9 -9.76 -30.94 13.77
CA GLU A 9 -8.41 -30.49 14.04
C GLU A 9 -8.34 -29.05 14.58
N VAL A 10 -9.26 -28.16 14.20
CA VAL A 10 -9.31 -26.77 14.67
C VAL A 10 -9.65 -26.66 16.15
N GLU A 11 -10.27 -27.67 16.77
CA GLU A 11 -10.50 -27.67 18.22
C GLU A 11 -9.18 -27.64 19.01
N LYS A 12 -8.07 -28.15 18.43
CA LYS A 12 -6.73 -28.03 19.02
C LYS A 12 -6.25 -26.58 19.13
N LEU A 13 -6.87 -25.63 18.43
CA LEU A 13 -6.53 -24.22 18.54
C LEU A 13 -6.99 -23.60 19.88
N ARG A 14 -7.89 -24.30 20.62
CA ARG A 14 -8.38 -23.89 21.93
C ARG A 14 -7.45 -24.22 23.11
N LEU A 15 -6.41 -25.03 22.89
CA LEU A 15 -5.44 -25.41 23.92
C LEU A 15 -4.90 -24.16 24.65
N ASP A 16 -4.89 -24.16 25.98
CA ASP A 16 -4.41 -23.05 26.82
C ASP A 16 -2.89 -23.13 27.04
N GLU A 17 -2.36 -22.18 27.81
CA GLU A 17 -0.96 -22.13 28.18
C GLU A 17 -0.47 -23.40 28.88
N GLY A 18 0.67 -23.93 28.40
CA GLY A 18 1.32 -25.11 29.00
C GLY A 18 0.84 -26.46 28.47
N GLU A 19 -0.23 -26.49 27.66
CA GLU A 19 -0.67 -27.71 26.98
C GLU A 19 0.22 -28.05 25.78
N VAL A 20 0.22 -29.32 25.36
CA VAL A 20 1.02 -29.79 24.22
C VAL A 20 0.15 -29.88 22.98
N PHE A 21 0.42 -29.03 22.00
CA PHE A 21 -0.15 -29.16 20.67
C PHE A 21 0.56 -30.29 19.91
N SER A 22 -0.21 -31.12 19.19
CA SER A 22 0.31 -32.13 18.26
C SER A 22 -0.48 -32.10 16.95
N GLY A 23 0.17 -31.78 15.85
CA GLY A 23 -0.51 -31.58 14.57
C GLY A 23 0.39 -31.09 13.44
N GLU A 24 -0.25 -30.60 12.38
CA GLU A 24 0.37 -30.16 11.12
C GLU A 24 0.84 -28.70 11.20
N GLY A 25 1.87 -28.35 10.43
CA GLY A 25 2.47 -27.01 10.38
C GLY A 25 1.46 -25.88 10.18
N ILE A 26 0.51 -26.04 9.26
CA ILE A 26 -0.56 -25.04 9.02
C ILE A 26 -1.43 -24.75 10.25
N LEU A 27 -1.78 -25.78 11.05
CA LEU A 27 -2.54 -25.60 12.29
C LEU A 27 -1.69 -24.91 13.36
N ALA A 28 -0.39 -25.23 13.41
CA ALA A 28 0.55 -24.58 14.31
C ALA A 28 0.70 -23.08 13.97
N VAL A 29 0.74 -22.71 12.68
CA VAL A 29 0.73 -21.31 12.25
C VAL A 29 -0.55 -20.61 12.69
N THR A 30 -1.73 -21.22 12.48
CA THR A 30 -3.01 -20.64 12.93
C THR A 30 -3.05 -20.46 14.45
N LYS A 31 -2.53 -21.44 15.21
CA LYS A 31 -2.40 -21.33 16.66
C LYS A 31 -1.48 -20.17 17.05
N ALA A 32 -0.34 -20.02 16.38
CA ALA A 32 0.59 -18.92 16.62
C ALA A 32 -0.05 -17.55 16.32
N LEU A 33 -0.89 -17.43 15.28
CA LEU A 33 -1.65 -16.21 14.98
C LEU A 33 -2.61 -15.85 16.12
N LEU A 34 -3.34 -16.84 16.66
CA LEU A 34 -4.22 -16.66 17.83
C LEU A 34 -3.46 -16.25 19.09
N GLU A 35 -2.26 -16.80 19.30
CA GLU A 35 -1.37 -16.44 20.43
C GLU A 35 -0.74 -15.05 20.26
N SER A 36 -0.67 -14.52 19.04
CA SER A 36 0.03 -13.27 18.71
C SER A 36 -0.82 -12.00 18.82
N GLY A 37 -2.10 -12.09 19.19
CA GLY A 37 -2.97 -10.91 19.35
C GLY A 37 -3.31 -10.20 18.04
N VAL A 38 -3.43 -10.97 16.96
CA VAL A 38 -3.83 -10.47 15.63
C VAL A 38 -5.26 -9.91 15.68
N ALA A 39 -5.51 -8.80 14.98
CA ALA A 39 -6.83 -8.18 14.88
C ALA A 39 -7.60 -8.63 13.63
N TYR A 40 -6.88 -8.93 12.54
CA TYR A 40 -7.48 -9.39 11.30
C TYR A 40 -6.53 -10.27 10.47
N ILE A 41 -7.14 -11.14 9.67
CA ILE A 41 -6.46 -12.06 8.77
C ILE A 41 -7.19 -12.01 7.41
N ALA A 42 -6.45 -11.81 6.34
CA ALA A 42 -6.97 -11.87 4.98
C ALA A 42 -6.16 -12.85 4.13
N GLY A 43 -6.74 -13.40 3.06
CA GLY A 43 -5.93 -14.25 2.20
C GLY A 43 -6.59 -14.67 0.91
N TYR A 44 -5.77 -15.18 0.00
CA TYR A 44 -6.19 -15.73 -1.28
C TYR A 44 -5.63 -17.14 -1.42
N GLN A 45 -6.51 -18.09 -1.72
CA GLN A 45 -6.17 -19.51 -1.75
C GLN A 45 -5.14 -19.86 -2.84
N GLY A 46 -4.19 -20.73 -2.47
CA GLY A 46 -3.26 -21.35 -3.41
C GLY A 46 -2.29 -22.32 -2.71
N ALA A 47 -2.02 -23.47 -3.32
CA ALA A 47 -1.05 -24.44 -2.82
C ALA A 47 0.37 -23.81 -2.73
N PRO A 48 1.24 -24.17 -1.79
CA PRO A 48 1.11 -25.24 -0.78
C PRO A 48 0.41 -24.80 0.51
N ILE A 49 -0.13 -23.57 0.56
CA ILE A 49 -0.75 -23.03 1.78
C ILE A 49 -2.28 -22.93 1.67
N SER A 50 -2.90 -23.59 0.70
CA SER A 50 -4.35 -23.61 0.52
C SER A 50 -5.06 -24.07 1.80
N HIS A 51 -4.53 -25.12 2.44
CA HIS A 51 -5.09 -25.63 3.69
C HIS A 51 -5.06 -24.61 4.85
N LEU A 52 -4.16 -23.62 4.84
CA LEU A 52 -4.18 -22.57 5.87
C LEU A 52 -5.46 -21.74 5.78
N MET A 53 -5.94 -21.45 4.55
CA MET A 53 -7.21 -20.76 4.34
C MET A 53 -8.41 -21.63 4.78
N ASP A 54 -8.37 -22.93 4.51
CA ASP A 54 -9.41 -23.86 4.96
C ASP A 54 -9.47 -23.95 6.49
N VAL A 55 -8.31 -24.05 7.15
CA VAL A 55 -8.19 -24.02 8.61
C VAL A 55 -8.74 -22.71 9.19
N LEU A 56 -8.40 -21.56 8.61
CA LEU A 56 -8.93 -20.25 9.06
C LEU A 56 -10.45 -20.14 8.87
N ALA A 57 -10.98 -20.71 7.79
CA ALA A 57 -12.41 -20.74 7.53
C ALA A 57 -13.16 -21.64 8.51
N ASP A 58 -12.65 -22.85 8.78
CA ASP A 58 -13.23 -23.79 9.75
C ASP A 58 -13.05 -23.28 11.20
N ALA A 59 -11.99 -22.52 11.50
CA ALA A 59 -11.74 -21.92 12.81
C ALA A 59 -12.49 -20.59 13.06
N LYS A 60 -13.43 -20.19 12.19
CA LYS A 60 -14.08 -18.88 12.22
C LYS A 60 -14.72 -18.52 13.57
N ASP A 61 -15.31 -19.50 14.26
CA ASP A 61 -15.94 -19.26 15.56
C ASP A 61 -14.89 -18.91 16.62
N ILE A 62 -13.76 -19.62 16.63
CA ILE A 62 -12.61 -19.32 17.50
C ILE A 62 -12.04 -17.94 17.20
N LEU A 63 -11.86 -17.61 15.91
CA LEU A 63 -11.39 -16.28 15.49
C LEU A 63 -12.34 -15.17 15.98
N THR A 64 -13.65 -15.38 15.83
CA THR A 64 -14.68 -14.42 16.27
C THR A 64 -14.70 -14.27 17.80
N ASP A 65 -14.56 -15.37 18.54
CA ASP A 65 -14.44 -15.37 20.01
C ASP A 65 -13.22 -14.59 20.52
N HIS A 66 -12.20 -14.40 19.68
CA HIS A 66 -11.04 -13.56 19.97
C HIS A 66 -11.09 -12.18 19.30
N GLY A 67 -12.19 -11.82 18.64
CA GLY A 67 -12.37 -10.54 17.96
C GLY A 67 -11.53 -10.39 16.69
N ILE A 68 -11.08 -11.49 16.10
CA ILE A 68 -10.28 -11.52 14.88
C ILE A 68 -11.20 -11.50 13.67
N ARG A 69 -11.02 -10.51 12.79
CA ARG A 69 -11.72 -10.46 11.51
C ARG A 69 -11.00 -11.33 10.48
N PHE A 70 -11.66 -12.37 9.99
CA PHE A 70 -11.17 -13.16 8.85
C PHE A 70 -11.92 -12.83 7.57
N GLU A 71 -11.19 -12.69 6.45
CA GLU A 71 -11.78 -12.55 5.11
C GLU A 71 -11.03 -13.32 4.03
N ASN A 72 -11.79 -13.95 3.12
CA ASN A 72 -11.23 -14.43 1.86
C ASN A 72 -11.25 -13.26 0.88
N SER A 73 -10.09 -12.96 0.31
CA SER A 73 -9.88 -11.83 -0.58
C SER A 73 -10.19 -12.18 -2.03
N ALA A 74 -10.50 -11.19 -2.86
CA ALA A 74 -10.70 -11.38 -4.29
C ALA A 74 -9.41 -11.64 -5.09
N SER A 75 -8.25 -11.28 -4.51
CA SER A 75 -6.91 -11.48 -5.07
C SER A 75 -5.85 -11.30 -3.99
N GLU A 76 -4.60 -11.67 -4.29
CA GLU A 76 -3.43 -11.45 -3.44
C GLU A 76 -3.17 -9.96 -3.21
N ALA A 77 -3.42 -9.11 -4.23
CA ALA A 77 -3.36 -7.65 -4.10
C ALA A 77 -4.39 -7.12 -3.10
N THR A 78 -5.58 -7.71 -3.09
CA THR A 78 -6.65 -7.35 -2.16
C THR A 78 -6.26 -7.74 -0.73
N ALA A 79 -5.73 -8.96 -0.55
CA ALA A 79 -5.24 -9.43 0.75
C ALA A 79 -4.14 -8.51 1.25
N ALA A 80 -3.08 -8.28 0.46
CA ALA A 80 -1.97 -7.41 0.84
C ALA A 80 -2.40 -5.97 1.14
N ALA A 81 -3.33 -5.40 0.38
CA ALA A 81 -3.83 -4.03 0.63
C ALA A 81 -4.56 -3.92 1.98
N SER A 82 -5.21 -4.99 2.47
CA SER A 82 -5.86 -4.99 3.78
C SER A 82 -4.90 -4.73 4.96
N LEU A 83 -3.58 -4.93 4.77
CA LEU A 83 -2.54 -4.55 5.73
C LEU A 83 -2.46 -3.04 6.00
N ALA A 84 -3.21 -2.22 5.25
CA ALA A 84 -3.35 -0.79 5.52
C ALA A 84 -3.85 -0.45 6.92
N ALA A 85 -4.65 -1.32 7.54
CA ALA A 85 -5.09 -1.11 8.91
C ALA A 85 -3.92 -1.14 9.92
N SER A 86 -2.79 -1.78 9.60
CA SER A 86 -1.59 -1.77 10.44
C SER A 86 -0.71 -0.53 10.26
N VAL A 87 -0.98 0.34 9.27
CA VAL A 87 -0.13 1.51 8.99
C VAL A 87 -0.23 2.57 10.09
N ASN A 88 -1.46 3.00 10.41
CA ASN A 88 -1.70 4.09 11.37
C ASN A 88 -2.19 3.61 12.74
N TYR A 89 -2.48 2.31 12.88
CA TYR A 89 -3.03 1.75 14.10
C TYR A 89 -2.14 0.61 14.60
N PRO A 90 -2.03 0.42 15.93
CA PRO A 90 -1.34 -0.71 16.54
C PRO A 90 -2.17 -2.02 16.41
N LEU A 91 -2.71 -2.27 15.22
CA LEU A 91 -3.44 -3.49 14.88
C LEU A 91 -2.47 -4.46 14.21
N ARG A 92 -2.28 -5.63 14.81
CA ARG A 92 -1.54 -6.72 14.16
C ARG A 92 -2.38 -7.34 13.04
N GLY A 93 -1.83 -7.41 11.83
CA GLY A 93 -2.51 -7.91 10.64
C GLY A 93 -1.71 -9.02 9.98
N ALA A 94 -2.39 -10.09 9.55
CA ALA A 94 -1.76 -11.17 8.78
C ALA A 94 -2.42 -11.32 7.42
N VAL A 95 -1.62 -11.59 6.39
CA VAL A 95 -2.12 -11.99 5.08
C VAL A 95 -1.49 -13.28 4.61
N THR A 96 -2.20 -14.04 3.78
CA THR A 96 -1.69 -15.30 3.28
C THR A 96 -2.05 -15.57 1.82
N PHE A 97 -1.07 -15.98 1.01
CA PHE A 97 -1.26 -16.39 -0.39
C PHE A 97 -0.08 -17.17 -0.97
N LYS A 98 -0.33 -17.85 -2.10
CA LYS A 98 0.72 -18.54 -2.87
C LYS A 98 1.67 -17.54 -3.51
N ALA A 99 2.97 -17.69 -3.24
CA ALA A 99 3.97 -16.67 -3.54
C ALA A 99 4.35 -16.52 -5.03
N THR A 100 4.50 -17.62 -5.79
CA THR A 100 5.15 -17.61 -7.12
C THR A 100 4.63 -16.50 -8.05
N VAL A 101 3.33 -16.49 -8.33
CA VAL A 101 2.69 -15.37 -9.06
C VAL A 101 1.91 -14.46 -8.10
N GLY A 102 1.46 -14.95 -6.96
CA GLY A 102 0.66 -14.15 -6.03
C GLY A 102 1.43 -12.96 -5.46
N THR A 103 2.74 -13.08 -5.22
CA THR A 103 3.58 -11.93 -4.82
C THR A 103 3.70 -10.91 -5.95
N ASN A 104 3.71 -11.34 -7.23
CA ASN A 104 3.67 -10.43 -8.38
C ASN A 104 2.37 -9.64 -8.41
N VAL A 105 1.24 -10.32 -8.24
CA VAL A 105 -0.11 -9.72 -8.16
C VAL A 105 -0.19 -8.75 -6.97
N ALA A 106 0.35 -9.13 -5.80
CA ALA A 106 0.36 -8.31 -4.60
C ALA A 106 1.37 -7.15 -4.60
N SER A 107 2.27 -7.09 -5.58
CA SER A 107 3.46 -6.24 -5.50
C SER A 107 3.19 -4.74 -5.37
N ASP A 108 2.10 -4.23 -5.96
CA ASP A 108 1.68 -2.82 -5.81
C ASP A 108 1.36 -2.49 -4.35
N ALA A 109 0.50 -3.30 -3.72
CA ALA A 109 0.14 -3.15 -2.32
C ALA A 109 1.35 -3.31 -1.38
N LEU A 110 2.17 -4.32 -1.61
CA LEU A 110 3.35 -4.59 -0.79
C LEU A 110 4.39 -3.47 -0.89
N ALA A 111 4.60 -2.89 -2.07
CA ALA A 111 5.52 -1.77 -2.24
C ALA A 111 5.04 -0.51 -1.49
N ASN A 112 3.75 -0.19 -1.56
CA ASN A 112 3.16 0.94 -0.84
C ASN A 112 3.22 0.74 0.68
N LEU A 113 2.82 -0.44 1.17
CA LEU A 113 2.89 -0.82 2.58
C LEU A 113 4.32 -0.69 3.12
N ALA A 114 5.29 -1.26 2.41
CA ALA A 114 6.69 -1.22 2.84
C ALA A 114 7.28 0.20 2.74
N SER A 115 6.84 1.02 1.78
CA SER A 115 7.28 2.42 1.68
C SER A 115 6.94 3.19 2.95
N GLY A 116 5.65 3.32 3.29
CA GLY A 116 5.21 4.04 4.49
C GLY A 116 5.66 3.39 5.81
N GLY A 117 5.81 2.07 5.81
CA GLY A 117 6.03 1.29 7.02
C GLY A 117 4.73 1.04 7.78
N VAL A 118 4.84 0.33 8.89
CA VAL A 118 3.69 -0.09 9.71
C VAL A 118 3.89 0.26 11.19
N THR A 119 2.79 0.56 11.86
CA THR A 119 2.74 0.82 13.31
C THR A 119 2.37 -0.45 14.07
N GLY A 120 1.32 -1.15 13.64
CA GLY A 120 1.01 -2.50 14.12
C GLY A 120 1.76 -3.55 13.32
N GLY A 121 2.12 -4.68 13.95
CA GLY A 121 2.87 -5.72 13.25
C GLY A 121 2.12 -6.28 12.04
N ALA A 122 2.79 -6.33 10.89
CA ALA A 122 2.21 -6.83 9.63
C ALA A 122 2.99 -8.05 9.13
N LEU A 123 2.32 -9.19 9.04
CA LEU A 123 2.90 -10.46 8.62
C LEU A 123 2.32 -10.94 7.29
N ILE A 124 3.18 -11.28 6.34
CA ILE A 124 2.84 -11.73 4.98
C ILE A 124 3.29 -13.19 4.85
N ILE A 125 2.37 -14.12 5.05
CA ILE A 125 2.64 -15.55 5.02
C ILE A 125 2.58 -16.02 3.57
N VAL A 126 3.71 -16.47 3.02
CA VAL A 126 3.82 -16.84 1.62
C VAL A 126 4.18 -18.31 1.45
N GLY A 127 3.35 -19.00 0.67
CA GLY A 127 3.59 -20.39 0.29
C GLY A 127 4.47 -20.46 -0.94
N GLU A 128 5.71 -20.92 -0.82
CA GLU A 128 6.67 -21.01 -1.93
C GLU A 128 7.22 -22.44 -2.08
N ASP A 129 7.27 -22.96 -3.30
CA ASP A 129 7.71 -24.33 -3.60
C ASP A 129 8.59 -24.37 -4.85
N TYR A 130 9.89 -24.19 -4.65
CA TYR A 130 10.82 -24.25 -5.75
C TYR A 130 11.01 -25.70 -6.23
N GLY A 131 10.66 -25.98 -7.49
CA GLY A 131 10.90 -27.25 -8.19
C GLY A 131 9.97 -28.42 -7.85
N GLU A 132 8.93 -28.21 -7.04
CA GLU A 132 7.89 -29.21 -6.76
C GLU A 132 6.78 -29.20 -7.84
N GLY A 133 6.16 -30.36 -8.10
CA GLY A 133 5.26 -30.59 -9.23
C GLY A 133 3.93 -29.83 -9.24
N SER A 134 3.62 -29.06 -8.19
CA SER A 134 2.35 -28.31 -8.07
C SER A 134 2.45 -26.84 -8.53
N SER A 135 3.66 -26.35 -8.86
CA SER A 135 3.87 -24.98 -9.34
C SER A 135 4.04 -24.88 -10.85
N ILE A 136 3.31 -23.94 -11.46
CA ILE A 136 3.32 -23.69 -12.91
C ILE A 136 4.59 -22.93 -13.34
N MET A 137 5.07 -21.98 -12.53
CA MET A 137 6.25 -21.15 -12.78
C MET A 137 7.19 -21.17 -11.57
N GLN A 138 8.50 -21.15 -11.83
CA GLN A 138 9.55 -21.20 -10.81
C GLN A 138 10.13 -19.80 -10.58
N GLU A 139 9.53 -19.04 -9.66
CA GLU A 139 9.96 -17.70 -9.24
C GLU A 139 10.13 -17.64 -7.72
N ARG A 140 10.90 -16.65 -7.24
CA ARG A 140 11.26 -16.49 -5.81
C ARG A 140 10.74 -15.17 -5.26
N SER A 141 10.10 -15.23 -4.10
CA SER A 141 9.61 -14.05 -3.36
C SER A 141 10.74 -13.21 -2.77
N HIS A 142 11.94 -13.80 -2.62
CA HIS A 142 13.13 -13.12 -2.09
C HIS A 142 13.43 -11.81 -2.85
N ALA A 143 13.21 -11.80 -4.17
CA ALA A 143 13.40 -10.60 -4.98
C ALA A 143 12.46 -9.44 -4.55
N PHE A 144 11.25 -9.74 -4.10
CA PHE A 144 10.29 -8.75 -3.61
C PHE A 144 10.62 -8.25 -2.22
N ALA A 145 11.11 -9.13 -1.34
CA ALA A 145 11.64 -8.75 -0.03
C ALA A 145 12.77 -7.72 -0.19
N MET A 146 13.73 -7.99 -1.10
CA MET A 146 14.82 -7.06 -1.40
C MET A 146 14.33 -5.77 -2.09
N LYS A 147 13.50 -5.89 -3.12
CA LYS A 147 12.99 -4.75 -3.90
C LYS A 147 12.22 -3.76 -3.03
N SER A 148 11.34 -4.24 -2.17
CA SER A 148 10.47 -3.40 -1.34
C SER A 148 11.06 -3.13 0.04
N GLN A 149 12.16 -3.78 0.40
CA GLN A 149 12.79 -3.78 1.72
C GLN A 149 11.81 -4.25 2.81
N MET A 150 11.39 -5.51 2.71
CA MET A 150 10.60 -6.22 3.70
C MET A 150 11.43 -7.37 4.26
N TRP A 151 11.37 -7.63 5.56
CA TRP A 151 12.16 -8.70 6.17
C TRP A 151 11.57 -10.05 5.82
N MET A 152 12.40 -11.07 5.64
CA MET A 152 11.99 -12.41 5.22
C MET A 152 12.49 -13.44 6.21
N LEU A 153 11.54 -14.12 6.85
CA LEU A 153 11.76 -15.29 7.70
C LEU A 153 11.55 -16.55 6.87
N ASP A 154 12.47 -17.51 6.95
CA ASP A 154 12.39 -18.85 6.36
C ASP A 154 12.78 -19.87 7.43
N PRO A 155 11.91 -20.10 8.45
CA PRO A 155 12.27 -20.85 9.64
C PRO A 155 12.54 -22.33 9.33
N ARG A 156 13.35 -22.97 10.18
CA ARG A 156 13.53 -24.43 10.14
C ARG A 156 12.17 -25.16 10.13
N PRO A 157 12.00 -26.22 9.30
CA PRO A 157 10.74 -26.96 9.21
C PRO A 157 10.50 -27.88 10.44
N ASN A 158 10.21 -27.27 11.59
CA ASN A 158 9.69 -27.91 12.79
C ASN A 158 8.69 -26.97 13.48
N LEU A 159 7.74 -27.51 14.25
CA LEU A 159 6.67 -26.68 14.80
C LEU A 159 7.15 -25.59 15.78
N PRO A 160 8.07 -25.86 16.74
CA PRO A 160 8.56 -24.82 17.63
C PRO A 160 9.15 -23.61 16.89
N CYS A 161 10.01 -23.83 15.90
CA CYS A 161 10.61 -22.75 15.11
C CYS A 161 9.57 -22.00 14.26
N ILE A 162 8.62 -22.71 13.64
CA ILE A 162 7.56 -22.07 12.83
C ILE A 162 6.67 -21.19 13.69
N VAL A 163 6.21 -21.69 14.84
CA VAL A 163 5.35 -20.95 15.78
C VAL A 163 6.08 -19.73 16.33
N GLN A 164 7.35 -19.91 16.69
CA GLN A 164 8.17 -18.82 17.21
C GLN A 164 8.45 -17.76 16.13
N ALA A 165 8.69 -18.15 14.89
CA ALA A 165 8.87 -17.22 13.77
C ALA A 165 7.62 -16.38 13.46
N VAL A 166 6.40 -16.91 13.67
CA VAL A 166 5.17 -16.10 13.59
C VAL A 166 5.16 -15.01 14.67
N LYS A 167 5.49 -15.37 15.91
CA LYS A 167 5.52 -14.43 17.05
C LYS A 167 6.59 -13.36 16.84
N ASP A 168 7.82 -13.80 16.54
CA ASP A 168 8.95 -12.91 16.27
C ASP A 168 8.73 -12.08 15.00
N GLY A 169 7.98 -12.58 14.02
CA GLY A 169 7.62 -11.81 12.83
C GLY A 169 6.79 -10.56 13.16
N PHE A 170 5.81 -10.67 14.06
CA PHE A 170 5.07 -9.49 14.53
C PHE A 170 5.94 -8.56 15.37
N ASP A 171 6.71 -9.10 16.31
CA ASP A 171 7.56 -8.31 17.19
C ASP A 171 8.67 -7.58 16.40
N LEU A 172 9.29 -8.25 15.41
CA LEU A 172 10.26 -7.66 14.48
C LEU A 172 9.61 -6.57 13.63
N SER A 173 8.38 -6.80 13.16
CA SER A 173 7.65 -5.83 12.35
C SER A 173 7.40 -4.53 13.13
N GLU A 174 7.02 -4.65 14.40
CA GLU A 174 6.77 -3.52 15.30
C GLU A 174 8.08 -2.82 15.72
N ALA A 175 9.13 -3.59 16.02
CA ALA A 175 10.43 -3.04 16.42
C ALA A 175 11.11 -2.24 15.31
N SER A 176 10.86 -2.60 14.04
CA SER A 176 11.50 -1.98 12.87
C SER A 176 10.54 -1.16 12.00
N ASN A 177 9.27 -1.03 12.39
CA ASN A 177 8.19 -0.41 11.59
C ASN A 177 8.11 -0.90 10.14
N THR A 178 8.42 -2.17 9.89
CA THR A 178 8.54 -2.75 8.54
C THR A 178 7.74 -4.04 8.45
N PRO A 179 6.95 -4.26 7.38
CA PRO A 179 6.24 -5.53 7.21
C PRO A 179 7.22 -6.71 7.04
N VAL A 180 6.82 -7.87 7.54
CA VAL A 180 7.63 -9.10 7.54
C VAL A 180 6.97 -10.17 6.69
N MET A 181 7.73 -10.81 5.82
CA MET A 181 7.36 -11.99 5.06
C MET A 181 7.74 -13.24 5.84
N LEU A 182 6.81 -14.18 5.99
CA LEU A 182 7.08 -15.53 6.50
C LEU A 182 6.95 -16.51 5.35
N GLN A 183 8.09 -17.03 4.89
CA GLN A 183 8.16 -18.04 3.86
C GLN A 183 7.87 -19.41 4.45
N LEU A 184 6.84 -20.07 3.91
CA LEU A 184 6.50 -21.46 4.22
C LEU A 184 6.65 -22.30 2.96
N ARG A 185 7.58 -23.25 3.02
CA ARG A 185 7.76 -24.24 1.96
C ARG A 185 6.79 -25.40 2.14
N ILE A 186 6.54 -26.17 1.09
CA ILE A 186 5.59 -27.30 1.12
C ILE A 186 5.86 -28.26 2.30
N ARG A 187 7.14 -28.56 2.57
CA ARG A 187 7.54 -29.42 3.69
C ARG A 187 7.23 -28.77 5.05
N SER A 188 7.39 -27.45 5.19
CA SER A 188 7.02 -26.72 6.41
C SER A 188 5.51 -26.67 6.61
N CYS A 189 4.72 -26.59 5.54
CA CYS A 189 3.26 -26.62 5.63
C CYS A 189 2.74 -27.95 6.18
N HIS A 190 3.31 -29.07 5.72
CA HIS A 190 2.86 -30.43 6.02
C HIS A 190 3.67 -31.17 7.09
N VAL A 191 4.63 -30.49 7.74
CA VAL A 191 5.40 -31.11 8.81
C VAL A 191 4.49 -31.39 10.01
N HIS A 192 4.63 -32.58 10.59
CA HIS A 192 3.99 -32.91 11.85
C HIS A 192 4.98 -32.79 13.00
N GLY A 193 4.52 -32.29 14.13
CA GLY A 193 5.35 -32.20 15.33
C GLY A 193 4.54 -31.78 16.55
N GLN A 194 5.26 -31.32 17.57
CA GLN A 194 4.68 -30.87 18.83
C GLN A 194 5.33 -29.58 19.32
N PHE A 195 4.57 -28.76 20.05
CA PHE A 195 5.09 -27.61 20.79
C PHE A 195 4.18 -27.32 21.99
N VAL A 196 4.71 -26.59 22.98
CA VAL A 196 3.94 -26.14 24.15
C VAL A 196 3.21 -24.85 23.79
N THR A 197 1.90 -24.83 23.95
CA THR A 197 1.04 -23.69 23.58
C THR A 197 1.15 -22.55 24.57
N SER A 198 0.94 -21.34 24.07
CA SER A 198 0.65 -20.15 24.87
C SER A 198 -0.85 -19.85 24.84
N ARG A 199 -1.31 -19.02 25.77
CA ARG A 199 -2.71 -18.57 25.78
C ARG A 199 -3.02 -17.74 24.53
N ASN A 200 -4.19 -18.01 23.91
CA ASN A 200 -4.74 -17.16 22.84
C ASN A 200 -5.02 -15.75 23.34
N ARG A 201 -4.67 -14.74 22.55
CA ARG A 201 -4.76 -13.32 22.95
C ARG A 201 -5.66 -12.56 22.00
N ARG A 202 -6.49 -11.69 22.57
CA ARG A 202 -7.16 -10.65 21.78
C ARG A 202 -6.16 -9.55 21.43
N SER A 203 -6.41 -8.84 20.34
CA SER A 203 -5.61 -7.66 20.00
C SER A 203 -5.75 -6.57 21.07
N ALA A 204 -4.69 -5.80 21.29
CA ALA A 204 -4.67 -4.70 22.26
C ALA A 204 -5.62 -3.55 21.87
N MET A 205 -5.85 -3.37 20.57
CA MET A 205 -6.83 -2.45 20.01
C MET A 205 -7.82 -3.25 19.15
N SER A 206 -9.11 -2.98 19.26
CA SER A 206 -10.10 -3.59 18.37
C SER A 206 -10.27 -2.80 17.07
N ILE A 207 -10.78 -3.45 16.03
CA ILE A 207 -11.15 -2.78 14.76
C ILE A 207 -12.20 -1.68 15.01
N GLU A 208 -13.11 -1.90 15.96
CA GLU A 208 -14.12 -0.91 16.34
C GLU A 208 -13.49 0.33 16.97
N ASP A 209 -12.49 0.16 17.84
CA ASP A 209 -11.76 1.29 18.43
C ASP A 209 -11.06 2.13 17.37
N ALA A 210 -10.42 1.48 16.39
CA ALA A 210 -9.74 2.14 15.27
C ALA A 210 -10.70 2.91 14.35
N LEU A 211 -11.90 2.37 14.13
CA LEU A 211 -12.96 3.02 13.34
C LEU A 211 -13.57 4.22 14.08
N ASN A 212 -13.74 4.11 15.40
CA ASN A 212 -14.31 5.17 16.22
C ASN A 212 -13.32 6.30 16.48
N ASN A 213 -12.02 5.99 16.54
CA ASN A 213 -10.92 6.92 16.79
C ASN A 213 -9.89 6.86 15.64
N PRO A 214 -10.23 7.37 14.45
CA PRO A 214 -9.34 7.28 13.30
C PRO A 214 -8.05 8.09 13.52
N VAL A 215 -6.91 7.44 13.29
CA VAL A 215 -5.58 8.06 13.40
C VAL A 215 -5.03 8.28 12.01
N ARG A 216 -4.39 9.44 11.81
CA ARG A 216 -3.79 9.82 10.54
C ARG A 216 -2.39 10.36 10.79
N ASP A 217 -1.41 9.71 10.17
CA ASP A 217 -0.05 10.19 10.06
C ASP A 217 0.31 10.43 8.58
N VAL A 218 0.53 11.70 8.22
CA VAL A 218 0.88 12.08 6.84
C VAL A 218 2.26 11.54 6.46
N GLU A 219 3.15 11.40 7.44
CA GLU A 219 4.49 10.89 7.24
C GLU A 219 4.50 9.38 6.97
N ARG A 220 3.38 8.68 7.08
CA ARG A 220 3.24 7.25 6.71
C ARG A 220 2.56 7.03 5.36
N ILE A 221 2.05 8.08 4.74
CA ILE A 221 1.32 8.00 3.47
C ILE A 221 2.29 8.20 2.31
N VAL A 222 2.22 7.34 1.30
CA VAL A 222 3.09 7.40 0.11
C VAL A 222 2.65 8.56 -0.80
N LEU A 223 3.00 9.78 -0.39
CA LEU A 223 2.74 11.01 -1.11
C LEU A 223 3.93 11.99 -0.91
N PRO A 224 4.44 12.66 -1.95
CA PRO A 224 5.50 13.65 -1.77
C PRO A 224 5.09 14.79 -0.82
N PRO A 225 6.01 15.25 0.05
CA PRO A 225 7.43 14.88 0.13
C PRO A 225 7.73 13.62 0.97
N ALA A 226 6.75 13.05 1.69
CA ALA A 226 6.97 11.94 2.63
C ALA A 226 7.59 10.70 1.96
N SER A 227 7.24 10.41 0.70
CA SER A 227 7.80 9.27 -0.05
C SER A 227 9.32 9.25 -0.11
N PHE A 228 9.99 10.41 -0.18
CA PHE A 228 11.45 10.48 -0.18
C PHE A 228 12.03 10.28 1.23
N LEU A 229 11.34 10.81 2.24
CA LEU A 229 11.71 10.62 3.65
C LEU A 229 11.59 9.14 4.07
N HIS A 230 10.64 8.40 3.50
CA HIS A 230 10.49 6.96 3.71
C HIS A 230 11.73 6.17 3.30
N GLU A 231 12.30 6.49 2.15
CA GLU A 231 13.51 5.85 1.65
C GLU A 231 14.69 6.06 2.61
N HIS A 232 14.85 7.28 3.11
CA HIS A 232 15.87 7.58 4.11
C HIS A 232 15.61 6.87 5.44
N GLU A 233 14.36 6.84 5.92
CA GLU A 233 13.96 6.17 7.16
C GLU A 233 14.25 4.67 7.10
N LYS A 234 13.97 4.02 5.95
CA LYS A 234 14.23 2.60 5.71
C LYS A 234 15.69 2.23 6.01
N ILE A 235 16.63 3.03 5.52
CA ILE A 235 18.07 2.75 5.66
C ILE A 235 18.61 3.25 7.00
N ALA A 236 18.24 4.45 7.42
CA ALA A 236 18.82 5.10 8.60
C ALA A 236 18.23 4.60 9.93
N ARG A 237 17.01 4.06 9.94
CA ARG A 237 16.31 3.65 11.17
C ARG A 237 15.82 2.21 11.13
N ARG A 238 15.02 1.85 10.13
CA ARG A 238 14.31 0.55 10.12
C ARG A 238 15.25 -0.63 9.95
N TRP A 239 16.20 -0.54 9.03
CA TRP A 239 17.19 -1.59 8.81
C TRP A 239 18.07 -1.84 10.04
N PRO A 240 18.73 -0.82 10.65
CA PRO A 240 19.46 -1.02 11.89
C PRO A 240 18.61 -1.61 13.03
N ALA A 241 17.38 -1.14 13.20
CA ALA A 241 16.47 -1.67 14.23
C ALA A 241 16.13 -3.15 14.00
N ALA A 242 15.96 -3.56 12.74
CA ALA A 242 15.76 -4.95 12.38
C ALA A 242 16.99 -5.80 12.71
N VAL A 243 18.19 -5.35 12.32
CA VAL A 243 19.46 -6.03 12.60
C VAL A 243 19.65 -6.20 14.11
N GLU A 244 19.48 -5.13 14.90
CA GLU A 244 19.60 -5.19 16.36
C GLU A 244 18.60 -6.17 16.98
N PHE A 245 17.34 -6.16 16.51
CA PHE A 245 16.32 -7.09 16.98
C PHE A 245 16.70 -8.54 16.69
N ILE A 246 17.15 -8.83 15.47
CA ILE A 246 17.54 -10.17 15.01
C ILE A 246 18.70 -10.70 15.85
N GLU A 247 19.75 -9.90 16.03
CA GLU A 247 20.94 -10.27 16.81
C GLU A 247 20.59 -10.49 18.28
N LYS A 248 19.83 -9.58 18.89
CA LYS A 248 19.48 -9.65 20.33
C LYS A 248 18.58 -10.84 20.66
N ARG A 249 17.72 -11.23 19.73
CA ARG A 249 16.82 -12.38 19.88
C ARG A 249 17.43 -13.68 19.37
N GLU A 250 18.65 -13.64 18.80
CA GLU A 250 19.35 -14.78 18.23
C GLU A 250 18.45 -15.58 17.27
N LEU A 251 17.78 -14.88 16.34
CA LEU A 251 16.78 -15.54 15.48
C LEU A 251 17.41 -16.57 14.53
N ASN A 252 18.69 -16.38 14.16
CA ASN A 252 19.45 -17.36 13.40
C ASN A 252 20.22 -18.30 14.34
N GLU A 253 20.37 -19.55 13.92
CA GLU A 253 20.92 -20.62 14.76
C GLU A 253 22.32 -21.03 14.32
N PHE A 254 23.16 -21.39 15.29
CA PHE A 254 24.51 -21.88 15.08
C PHE A 254 24.65 -23.25 15.74
N PHE A 255 25.09 -24.24 14.97
CA PHE A 255 25.33 -25.59 15.46
C PHE A 255 26.82 -25.87 15.38
N ASP A 256 27.36 -26.47 16.44
CA ASP A 256 28.77 -26.83 16.52
C ASP A 256 29.06 -28.16 15.79
N GLY A 257 30.34 -28.47 15.58
CA GLY A 257 30.79 -29.72 14.97
C GLY A 257 32.28 -29.96 15.14
N ASP A 258 32.75 -31.21 15.01
CA ASP A 258 34.18 -31.51 15.17
C ASP A 258 35.05 -31.07 13.97
N MET A 259 34.45 -30.79 12.81
CA MET A 259 35.13 -30.33 11.59
C MET A 259 35.19 -28.79 11.48
N GLN A 260 35.87 -28.14 12.42
CA GLN A 260 35.85 -26.68 12.61
C GLN A 260 36.38 -25.83 11.45
N ASP A 261 37.33 -26.34 10.66
CA ASP A 261 38.00 -25.62 9.56
C ASP A 261 37.11 -25.44 8.32
N ILE A 262 35.93 -26.04 8.28
CA ILE A 262 34.91 -25.83 7.25
C ILE A 262 33.55 -25.51 7.88
N GLY A 263 32.60 -25.04 7.08
CA GLY A 263 31.23 -24.78 7.57
C GLY A 263 30.19 -24.82 6.46
N LEU A 264 28.94 -25.07 6.86
CA LEU A 264 27.79 -25.05 5.95
C LEU A 264 26.84 -23.94 6.38
N VAL A 265 26.35 -23.17 5.41
CA VAL A 265 25.34 -22.14 5.62
C VAL A 265 24.07 -22.52 4.86
N VAL A 266 22.91 -22.46 5.51
CA VAL A 266 21.65 -22.91 4.89
C VAL A 266 20.50 -22.00 5.28
N GLN A 267 19.60 -21.69 4.35
CA GLN A 267 18.33 -21.06 4.69
C GLN A 267 17.49 -22.03 5.52
N GLY A 268 16.82 -21.58 6.59
CA GLY A 268 16.18 -22.45 7.57
C GLY A 268 15.25 -23.49 6.93
N GLY A 269 14.44 -23.11 5.94
CA GLY A 269 13.55 -24.01 5.21
C GLY A 269 14.25 -25.21 4.53
N GLY A 270 15.56 -25.13 4.25
CA GLY A 270 16.38 -26.21 3.68
C GLY A 270 17.06 -27.13 4.69
N TYR A 271 16.94 -26.84 6.00
CA TYR A 271 17.68 -27.53 7.06
C TYR A 271 17.48 -29.06 7.07
N ASN A 272 16.22 -29.54 7.04
CA ASN A 272 15.94 -30.98 7.13
C ASN A 272 16.55 -31.76 5.94
N THR A 273 16.57 -31.16 4.75
CA THR A 273 17.16 -31.78 3.56
C THR A 273 18.68 -31.83 3.66
N LEU A 274 19.31 -30.80 4.22
CA LEU A 274 20.74 -30.78 4.51
C LEU A 274 21.11 -31.88 5.52
N ILE A 275 20.44 -31.92 6.68
CA ILE A 275 20.72 -32.93 7.72
C ILE A 275 20.57 -34.35 7.16
N ARG A 276 19.52 -34.62 6.38
CA ARG A 276 19.34 -35.93 5.75
C ARG A 276 20.48 -36.27 4.78
N ALA A 277 21.00 -35.29 4.04
CA ALA A 277 22.13 -35.51 3.14
C ALA A 277 23.43 -35.79 3.93
N LEU A 278 23.64 -35.11 5.06
CA LEU A 278 24.78 -35.36 5.95
C LEU A 278 24.71 -36.72 6.64
N GLU A 279 23.53 -37.14 7.09
CA GLU A 279 23.29 -38.47 7.66
C GLU A 279 23.67 -39.58 6.67
N LEU A 280 23.27 -39.44 5.40
CA LEU A 280 23.64 -40.39 4.33
C LEU A 280 25.14 -40.43 4.04
N LEU A 281 25.88 -39.37 4.39
CA LEU A 281 27.34 -39.30 4.29
C LEU A 281 28.04 -39.75 5.59
N GLY A 282 27.29 -40.12 6.64
CA GLY A 282 27.85 -40.45 7.97
C GLY A 282 28.42 -39.24 8.73
N LEU A 283 27.94 -38.04 8.40
CA LEU A 283 28.37 -36.75 8.96
C LEU A 283 27.30 -36.06 9.79
N ALA A 284 26.14 -36.69 9.96
CA ALA A 284 25.18 -36.37 10.99
C ALA A 284 24.64 -37.68 11.59
N ASP A 285 24.21 -37.63 12.85
CA ASP A 285 23.57 -38.75 13.51
C ASP A 285 22.04 -38.78 13.29
N VAL A 286 21.37 -39.76 13.90
CA VAL A 286 19.90 -39.93 13.80
C VAL A 286 19.11 -38.83 14.53
N PHE A 287 19.76 -38.08 15.42
CA PHE A 287 19.17 -36.94 16.12
C PHE A 287 19.38 -35.63 15.35
N GLY A 288 20.16 -35.66 14.27
CA GLY A 288 20.46 -34.53 13.42
C GLY A 288 21.65 -33.70 13.89
N GLU A 289 22.46 -34.20 14.81
CA GLU A 289 23.70 -33.56 15.24
C GLU A 289 24.74 -33.68 14.13
N SER A 290 25.20 -32.55 13.61
CA SER A 290 26.18 -32.52 12.53
C SER A 290 27.61 -32.52 13.06
N ARG A 291 28.49 -33.22 12.35
CA ARG A 291 29.94 -33.12 12.51
C ARG A 291 30.54 -31.84 11.93
N ILE A 292 29.81 -31.13 11.06
CA ILE A 292 30.26 -29.90 10.43
C ILE A 292 29.49 -28.74 11.06
N PRO A 293 30.16 -27.67 11.52
CA PRO A 293 29.47 -26.49 12.02
C PRO A 293 28.49 -25.91 11.01
N LEU A 294 27.29 -25.56 11.48
CA LEU A 294 26.20 -25.04 10.65
C LEU A 294 25.82 -23.62 11.07
N TYR A 295 25.58 -22.76 10.09
CA TYR A 295 24.88 -21.49 10.26
C TYR A 295 23.52 -21.58 9.56
N VAL A 296 22.45 -21.58 10.35
CA VAL A 296 21.08 -21.75 9.86
C VAL A 296 20.36 -20.40 9.91
N MET A 297 20.13 -19.86 8.72
CA MET A 297 19.49 -18.55 8.53
C MET A 297 17.96 -18.72 8.53
N ASN A 298 17.34 -18.63 9.71
CA ASN A 298 15.89 -18.51 9.83
C ASN A 298 15.41 -17.12 9.37
N VAL A 299 16.30 -16.14 9.30
CA VAL A 299 16.11 -14.85 8.64
C VAL A 299 16.87 -14.89 7.32
N ALA A 300 16.12 -15.01 6.21
CA ALA A 300 16.71 -15.03 4.87
C ALA A 300 17.06 -13.61 4.37
N TYR A 301 16.39 -12.57 4.88
CA TYR A 301 16.69 -11.18 4.60
C TYR A 301 16.18 -10.27 5.75
N PRO A 302 16.98 -9.33 6.27
CA PRO A 302 18.35 -9.01 5.87
C PRO A 302 19.35 -10.10 6.28
N LEU A 303 20.52 -10.12 5.64
CA LEU A 303 21.65 -10.87 6.18
C LEU A 303 22.32 -10.04 7.28
N ILE A 304 22.87 -10.74 8.28
CA ILE A 304 23.51 -10.10 9.43
C ILE A 304 25.04 -10.21 9.30
N ASP A 305 25.68 -9.08 9.05
CA ASP A 305 27.11 -9.02 8.74
C ASP A 305 27.99 -9.58 9.86
N SER A 306 27.65 -9.29 11.12
CA SER A 306 28.37 -9.75 12.31
C SER A 306 28.30 -11.28 12.46
N GLU A 307 27.15 -11.88 12.16
CA GLU A 307 26.93 -13.32 12.21
C GLU A 307 27.75 -14.06 11.15
N TRP A 308 27.80 -13.51 9.92
CA TRP A 308 28.65 -14.02 8.85
C TRP A 308 30.12 -13.93 9.20
N GLN A 309 30.57 -12.78 9.71
CA GLN A 309 31.96 -12.60 10.15
C GLN A 309 32.33 -13.55 11.28
N ARG A 310 31.46 -13.69 12.29
CA ARG A 310 31.62 -14.62 13.41
C ARG A 310 31.77 -16.05 12.91
N PHE A 311 30.85 -16.52 12.07
CA PHE A 311 30.85 -17.90 11.60
C PHE A 311 32.05 -18.24 10.71
N CYS A 312 32.49 -17.29 9.87
CA CYS A 312 33.57 -17.52 8.91
C CYS A 312 34.98 -17.27 9.47
N SER A 313 35.11 -16.66 10.65
CA SER A 313 36.40 -16.21 11.22
C SER A 313 37.47 -17.30 11.26
N ASP A 314 37.14 -18.50 11.74
CA ASP A 314 38.08 -19.62 11.90
C ASP A 314 37.99 -20.67 10.77
N LYS A 315 37.32 -20.33 9.66
CA LYS A 315 37.04 -21.28 8.58
C LYS A 315 37.95 -21.06 7.38
N ARG A 316 38.46 -22.16 6.84
CA ARG A 316 39.15 -22.16 5.54
C ARG A 316 38.16 -22.03 4.39
N ALA A 317 37.00 -22.67 4.50
CA ALA A 317 35.97 -22.65 3.46
C ALA A 317 34.56 -22.82 4.02
N VAL A 318 33.58 -22.21 3.36
CA VAL A 318 32.16 -22.37 3.65
C VAL A 318 31.37 -22.68 2.38
N LEU A 319 30.36 -23.53 2.49
CA LEU A 319 29.40 -23.82 1.42
C LEU A 319 28.02 -23.28 1.80
N ILE A 320 27.48 -22.37 1.00
CA ILE A 320 26.11 -21.89 1.13
C ILE A 320 25.13 -22.73 0.30
N LEU A 321 24.07 -23.18 0.96
CA LEU A 321 22.94 -23.89 0.38
C LEU A 321 21.79 -22.90 0.16
N GLU A 322 21.80 -22.25 -1.00
CA GLU A 322 20.72 -21.38 -1.46
C GLU A 322 19.98 -22.05 -2.63
N GLU A 323 18.69 -22.29 -2.47
CA GLU A 323 17.86 -22.90 -3.52
C GLU A 323 17.41 -21.84 -4.55
N GLY A 324 17.43 -22.23 -5.83
CA GLY A 324 16.92 -21.43 -6.95
C GLY A 324 17.83 -20.30 -7.45
N GLN A 325 17.33 -19.59 -8.46
CA GLN A 325 18.00 -18.47 -9.14
C GLN A 325 17.13 -17.20 -9.02
N PRO A 326 17.70 -15.99 -8.89
CA PRO A 326 19.13 -15.68 -8.65
C PRO A 326 19.62 -16.13 -7.28
N ASN A 327 20.94 -16.25 -7.08
CA ASN A 327 21.57 -16.58 -5.81
C ASN A 327 21.82 -15.32 -4.95
N PHE A 328 20.74 -14.71 -4.47
CA PHE A 328 20.74 -13.47 -3.70
C PHE A 328 21.58 -13.55 -2.42
N VAL A 329 21.47 -14.66 -1.69
CA VAL A 329 22.17 -14.84 -0.42
C VAL A 329 23.67 -15.04 -0.66
N GLU A 330 24.05 -15.87 -1.63
CA GLU A 330 25.46 -16.08 -1.98
C GLU A 330 26.14 -14.78 -2.44
N GLN A 331 25.47 -14.00 -3.30
CA GLN A 331 26.01 -12.71 -3.76
C GLN A 331 26.19 -11.71 -2.62
N ASN A 332 25.23 -11.64 -1.69
CA ASN A 332 25.31 -10.71 -0.57
C ASN A 332 26.37 -11.16 0.45
N ALA A 333 26.43 -12.46 0.77
CA ALA A 333 27.48 -13.03 1.61
C ALA A 333 28.89 -12.78 1.04
N ALA A 334 29.06 -12.92 -0.28
CA ALA A 334 30.32 -12.60 -0.95
C ALA A 334 30.73 -11.14 -0.75
N ASN A 335 29.76 -10.20 -0.80
CA ASN A 335 30.01 -8.79 -0.53
C ASN A 335 30.39 -8.53 0.94
N ILE A 336 29.65 -9.11 1.90
CA ILE A 336 29.93 -9.00 3.35
C ILE A 336 31.35 -9.47 3.65
N LEU A 337 31.71 -10.68 3.20
CA LEU A 337 33.02 -11.28 3.45
C LEU A 337 34.15 -10.48 2.79
N ARG A 338 33.92 -9.94 1.59
CA ARG A 338 34.88 -9.07 0.90
C ARG A 338 35.10 -7.76 1.66
N GLN A 339 34.03 -7.13 2.15
CA GLN A 339 34.13 -5.88 2.92
C GLN A 339 34.83 -6.10 4.27
N ALA A 340 34.63 -7.27 4.88
CA ALA A 340 35.33 -7.69 6.09
C ALA A 340 36.79 -8.13 5.87
N GLY A 341 37.28 -8.17 4.62
CA GLY A 341 38.63 -8.63 4.30
C GLY A 341 38.87 -10.13 4.57
N SER A 342 37.80 -10.94 4.59
CA SER A 342 37.89 -12.37 4.88
C SER A 342 38.62 -13.12 3.77
N THR A 343 39.45 -14.09 4.17
CA THR A 343 40.16 -15.00 3.26
C THR A 343 39.44 -16.34 3.07
N VAL A 344 38.26 -16.52 3.66
CA VAL A 344 37.48 -17.76 3.56
C VAL A 344 37.08 -18.01 2.10
N SER A 345 37.20 -19.26 1.66
CA SER A 345 36.66 -19.66 0.35
C SER A 345 35.15 -19.85 0.45
N LEU A 346 34.38 -18.97 -0.19
CA LEU A 346 32.92 -19.09 -0.29
C LEU A 346 32.53 -19.91 -1.52
N HIS A 347 31.80 -21.01 -1.28
CA HIS A 347 31.21 -21.86 -2.31
C HIS A 347 29.69 -21.83 -2.23
N GLY A 348 29.03 -22.08 -3.35
CA GLY A 348 27.58 -22.15 -3.47
C GLY A 348 27.20 -22.75 -4.81
N LYS A 349 26.74 -21.93 -5.75
CA LYS A 349 26.35 -22.36 -7.11
C LYS A 349 27.50 -22.88 -7.99
N ASP A 350 28.75 -22.71 -7.57
CA ASP A 350 29.89 -23.36 -8.23
C ASP A 350 29.97 -24.87 -7.93
N MET A 351 29.40 -25.30 -6.79
CA MET A 351 29.32 -26.68 -6.31
C MET A 351 27.91 -27.28 -6.44
N LEU A 352 26.87 -26.44 -6.38
CA LEU A 352 25.46 -26.81 -6.43
C LEU A 352 24.79 -26.31 -7.73
N PRO A 353 23.70 -26.94 -8.21
CA PRO A 353 23.02 -26.47 -9.42
C PRO A 353 22.48 -25.04 -9.32
N LEU A 354 22.60 -24.28 -10.41
CA LEU A 354 22.05 -22.93 -10.53
C LEU A 354 20.52 -22.89 -10.46
N ALA A 355 19.87 -23.91 -11.02
CA ALA A 355 18.42 -24.04 -11.09
C ALA A 355 17.96 -25.45 -10.73
N GLY A 356 16.67 -25.58 -10.43
CA GLY A 356 16.04 -26.81 -9.96
C GLY A 356 16.01 -26.95 -8.44
N GLU A 357 15.18 -27.87 -7.97
CA GLU A 357 14.99 -28.18 -6.55
C GLU A 357 16.25 -28.78 -5.92
N TYR A 358 16.55 -28.35 -4.70
CA TYR A 358 17.54 -28.94 -3.83
C TYR A 358 16.90 -30.06 -3.01
N ASN A 359 16.63 -31.18 -3.68
CA ASN A 359 16.33 -32.43 -3.00
C ASN A 359 17.61 -33.08 -2.42
N THR A 360 17.44 -34.12 -1.59
CA THR A 360 18.55 -34.81 -0.92
C THR A 360 19.61 -35.32 -1.90
N VAL A 361 19.21 -35.83 -3.07
CA VAL A 361 20.13 -36.36 -4.09
C VAL A 361 20.98 -35.23 -4.69
N THR A 362 20.36 -34.09 -4.99
CA THR A 362 21.04 -32.89 -5.48
C THR A 362 22.05 -32.38 -4.46
N LEU A 363 21.63 -32.24 -3.19
CA LEU A 363 22.51 -31.78 -2.12
C LEU A 363 23.67 -32.74 -1.87
N LEU A 364 23.42 -34.05 -1.87
CA LEU A 364 24.45 -35.06 -1.64
C LEU A 364 25.60 -34.95 -2.66
N LYS A 365 25.28 -34.70 -3.93
CA LYS A 365 26.30 -34.50 -4.98
C LYS A 365 27.16 -33.26 -4.72
N GLY A 366 26.54 -32.13 -4.39
CA GLY A 366 27.25 -30.88 -4.10
C GLY A 366 28.08 -30.95 -2.81
N LEU A 367 27.51 -31.50 -1.74
CA LEU A 367 28.17 -31.72 -0.46
C LEU A 367 29.38 -32.64 -0.62
N ARG A 368 29.22 -33.78 -1.30
CA ARG A 368 30.33 -34.70 -1.57
C ARG A 368 31.49 -33.98 -2.28
N ARG A 369 31.19 -33.22 -3.34
CA ARG A 369 32.22 -32.46 -4.08
C ARG A 369 32.97 -31.47 -3.18
N PHE A 370 32.25 -30.73 -2.33
CA PHE A 370 32.86 -29.81 -1.36
C PHE A 370 33.75 -30.56 -0.34
N LEU A 371 33.26 -31.67 0.21
CA LEU A 371 33.97 -32.46 1.21
C LEU A 371 35.21 -33.16 0.66
N GLU A 372 35.16 -33.65 -0.57
CA GLU A 372 36.31 -34.23 -1.28
C GLU A 372 37.39 -33.17 -1.53
N GLN A 373 37.00 -31.97 -2.01
CA GLN A 373 37.92 -30.85 -2.24
C GLN A 373 38.68 -30.44 -0.96
N TYR A 374 38.02 -30.51 0.19
CA TYR A 374 38.59 -30.14 1.48
C TYR A 374 39.08 -31.33 2.32
N SER A 375 39.19 -32.52 1.71
CA SER A 375 39.76 -33.74 2.28
C SER A 375 39.06 -34.24 3.55
N LYS A 376 37.73 -34.11 3.61
CA LYS A 376 36.90 -34.62 4.72
C LYS A 376 36.36 -36.02 4.46
N ILE A 377 36.27 -36.42 3.20
CA ILE A 377 35.89 -37.77 2.77
C ILE A 377 36.81 -38.22 1.63
N ALA A 378 36.88 -39.53 1.39
CA ALA A 378 37.67 -40.10 0.30
C ALA A 378 37.03 -39.74 -1.06
N ALA A 379 37.87 -39.32 -2.01
CA ALA A 379 37.43 -39.02 -3.37
C ALA A 379 36.96 -40.28 -4.09
N GLU A 380 35.80 -40.22 -4.74
CA GLU A 380 35.39 -41.27 -5.68
C GLU A 380 36.25 -41.21 -6.97
N PRO A 381 36.58 -42.36 -7.58
CA PRO A 381 37.32 -42.39 -8.83
C PRO A 381 36.43 -41.84 -9.97
N VAL A 382 36.67 -40.59 -10.38
CA VAL A 382 35.96 -39.96 -11.50
C VAL A 382 36.70 -40.22 -12.82
N VAL A 383 36.00 -40.79 -13.79
CA VAL A 383 36.43 -40.85 -15.20
C VAL A 383 36.35 -39.43 -15.78
N PRO A 384 37.43 -38.91 -16.40
CA PRO A 384 37.50 -37.49 -16.76
C PRO A 384 36.51 -37.16 -17.89
N SER A 385 35.64 -36.17 -17.66
CA SER A 385 34.90 -35.51 -18.73
C SER A 385 35.65 -34.27 -19.19
N VAL A 386 35.94 -34.21 -20.48
CA VAL A 386 36.68 -33.13 -21.13
C VAL A 386 35.77 -31.92 -21.28
N ARG A 387 36.04 -30.84 -20.53
CA ARG A 387 35.39 -29.54 -20.73
C ARG A 387 36.21 -28.71 -21.72
N LYS A 388 35.61 -28.37 -22.87
CA LYS A 388 36.18 -27.40 -23.81
C LYS A 388 36.08 -25.99 -23.21
N VAL A 389 37.22 -25.32 -23.06
CA VAL A 389 37.33 -23.91 -22.68
C VAL A 389 37.30 -23.07 -23.96
N ILE A 390 36.43 -22.06 -24.02
CA ILE A 390 36.47 -21.00 -25.05
C ILE A 390 37.27 -19.84 -24.44
N PRO A 391 38.31 -19.31 -25.11
CA PRO A 391 39.12 -18.23 -24.59
C PRO A 391 38.37 -16.89 -24.68
N LEU A 392 38.28 -16.17 -23.55
CA LEU A 392 37.86 -14.77 -23.49
C LEU A 392 39.06 -13.87 -23.83
N MET A 393 38.86 -12.99 -24.81
CA MET A 393 39.80 -11.93 -25.19
C MET A 393 39.80 -10.84 -24.11
N GLN A 394 41.00 -10.43 -23.68
CA GLN A 394 41.21 -9.23 -22.86
C GLN A 394 40.82 -7.98 -23.65
N VAL A 395 39.99 -7.13 -23.04
CA VAL A 395 39.71 -5.77 -23.52
C VAL A 395 40.44 -4.80 -22.61
N ASN A 396 41.29 -3.96 -23.19
CA ASN A 396 42.09 -2.96 -22.50
C ASN A 396 41.22 -1.94 -21.74
N GLU A 397 41.73 -1.52 -20.59
CA GLU A 397 41.22 -0.43 -19.77
C GLU A 397 41.20 0.90 -20.54
N LEU A 398 40.02 1.52 -20.60
CA LEU A 398 39.87 2.92 -21.00
C LEU A 398 39.86 3.79 -19.74
N GLN A 399 40.85 4.68 -19.64
CA GLN A 399 40.91 5.74 -18.63
C GLN A 399 39.63 6.60 -18.68
N ARG A 400 38.94 6.68 -17.54
CA ARG A 400 37.85 7.63 -17.31
C ARG A 400 38.44 8.96 -16.78
N PRO A 401 38.10 10.13 -17.37
CA PRO A 401 38.41 11.40 -16.75
C PRO A 401 37.56 11.62 -15.49
N ALA A 402 38.14 12.31 -14.51
CA ALA A 402 37.50 12.66 -13.24
C ALA A 402 36.26 13.56 -13.47
N PRO A 403 35.18 13.38 -12.69
CA PRO A 403 34.04 14.28 -12.74
C PRO A 403 34.43 15.67 -12.20
N PRO A 404 33.97 16.77 -12.81
CA PRO A 404 34.15 18.09 -12.21
C PRO A 404 33.35 18.17 -10.91
N ALA A 405 33.94 18.83 -9.91
CA ALA A 405 33.27 19.17 -8.66
C ALA A 405 32.05 20.05 -8.97
N VAL A 406 30.86 19.54 -8.63
CA VAL A 406 29.63 20.31 -8.67
C VAL A 406 29.60 21.16 -7.42
N VAL A 407 29.66 22.47 -7.60
CA VAL A 407 29.41 23.45 -6.53
C VAL A 407 27.91 23.42 -6.26
N GLU A 408 27.51 22.85 -5.13
CA GLU A 408 26.14 22.98 -4.61
C GLU A 408 25.85 24.45 -4.35
N THR A 409 25.02 25.03 -5.21
CA THR A 409 24.38 26.30 -4.93
C THR A 409 23.13 25.99 -4.14
N VAL A 410 23.07 26.51 -2.91
CA VAL A 410 21.90 26.43 -2.04
C VAL A 410 20.77 27.24 -2.69
N ILE A 411 19.94 26.58 -3.49
CA ILE A 411 18.71 27.13 -4.09
C ILE A 411 17.50 26.90 -3.15
N GLU A 412 17.69 26.17 -2.05
CA GLU A 412 16.61 25.71 -1.15
C GLU A 412 15.87 26.84 -0.43
N ASP A 413 16.51 28.00 -0.20
CA ASP A 413 15.88 29.11 0.54
C ASP A 413 14.96 30.01 -0.31
N SER A 414 14.88 29.81 -1.63
CA SER A 414 14.18 30.71 -2.56
C SER A 414 12.99 30.10 -3.31
N VAL A 415 12.78 28.79 -3.21
CA VAL A 415 11.69 28.09 -3.91
C VAL A 415 10.64 27.62 -2.92
N HIS A 416 9.54 28.36 -2.84
CA HIS A 416 8.37 27.88 -2.11
C HIS A 416 7.92 26.53 -2.67
N ALA A 417 7.85 25.52 -1.80
CA ALA A 417 7.30 24.22 -2.13
C ALA A 417 5.90 24.41 -2.76
N ARG A 418 5.67 23.83 -3.94
CA ARG A 418 4.34 23.74 -4.55
C ARG A 418 3.81 22.35 -4.25
N PRO A 419 3.14 22.13 -3.10
CA PRO A 419 2.57 20.83 -2.81
C PRO A 419 1.58 20.44 -3.92
N PRO A 420 1.50 19.16 -4.28
CA PRO A 420 0.49 18.68 -5.21
C PRO A 420 -0.92 19.09 -4.74
N GLY A 421 -1.76 19.52 -5.66
CA GLY A 421 -3.09 20.02 -5.32
C GLY A 421 -4.05 19.97 -6.50
N PHE A 422 -5.34 20.09 -6.19
CA PHE A 422 -6.38 20.06 -7.20
C PHE A 422 -6.32 21.27 -8.14
N CYS A 423 -6.64 21.04 -9.41
CA CYS A 423 -6.75 22.11 -10.41
C CYS A 423 -7.82 23.14 -10.03
N THR A 424 -7.74 24.34 -10.62
CA THR A 424 -8.81 25.33 -10.54
C THR A 424 -10.11 24.75 -11.09
N GLY A 425 -11.16 24.81 -10.28
CA GLY A 425 -12.47 24.25 -10.63
C GLY A 425 -12.50 22.73 -10.73
N CYS A 426 -11.57 21.99 -10.10
CA CYS A 426 -11.62 20.53 -10.10
C CYS A 426 -12.94 20.00 -9.49
N PRO A 427 -13.59 19.00 -10.14
CA PRO A 427 -14.86 18.42 -9.69
C PRO A 427 -14.75 17.57 -8.42
N GLU A 428 -13.54 17.32 -7.92
CA GLU A 428 -13.32 16.52 -6.71
C GLU A 428 -13.36 17.37 -5.43
N ARG A 429 -13.05 18.67 -5.55
CA ARG A 429 -13.09 19.62 -4.43
C ARG A 429 -14.45 19.64 -3.72
N PRO A 430 -15.62 19.66 -4.39
CA PRO A 430 -16.92 19.57 -3.73
C PRO A 430 -17.10 18.30 -2.90
N ILE A 431 -16.57 17.16 -3.34
CA ILE A 431 -16.65 15.87 -2.64
C ILE A 431 -15.96 15.98 -1.28
N PHE A 432 -14.71 16.44 -1.28
CA PHE A 432 -13.93 16.62 -0.04
C PHE A 432 -14.46 17.75 0.82
N THR A 433 -15.04 18.78 0.22
CA THR A 433 -15.75 19.82 0.97
C THR A 433 -16.96 19.23 1.69
N ALA A 434 -17.75 18.38 1.02
CA ALA A 434 -18.90 17.71 1.61
C ALA A 434 -18.48 16.79 2.75
N MET A 435 -17.40 16.03 2.57
CA MET A 435 -16.80 15.19 3.62
C MET A 435 -16.39 16.04 4.82
N LYS A 436 -15.67 17.17 4.62
CA LYS A 436 -15.26 18.06 5.72
C LYS A 436 -16.42 18.69 6.47
N LEU A 437 -17.50 19.06 5.76
CA LEU A 437 -18.72 19.56 6.40
C LEU A 437 -19.43 18.46 7.19
N LEU A 438 -19.36 17.21 6.72
CA LEU A 438 -19.98 16.06 7.35
C LEU A 438 -19.20 15.59 8.59
N GLU A 439 -17.88 15.68 8.61
CA GLU A 439 -17.05 15.41 9.81
C GLU A 439 -17.49 16.24 11.02
N ARG A 440 -17.98 17.47 10.81
CA ARG A 440 -18.52 18.31 11.88
C ARG A 440 -19.83 17.80 12.48
N GLU A 441 -20.58 16.98 11.74
CA GLU A 441 -21.88 16.45 12.16
C GLU A 441 -21.78 15.04 12.73
N ILE A 442 -20.96 14.18 12.14
CA ILE A 442 -20.89 12.74 12.49
C ILE A 442 -19.49 12.31 12.96
N GLY A 443 -18.56 13.25 13.11
CA GLY A 443 -17.19 13.01 13.51
C GLY A 443 -16.29 12.50 12.38
N GLU A 444 -15.01 12.39 12.67
CA GLU A 444 -13.99 11.89 11.73
C GLU A 444 -14.21 10.41 11.42
N HIS A 445 -13.78 10.01 10.22
CA HIS A 445 -13.86 8.64 9.72
C HIS A 445 -12.50 8.23 9.15
N HIS A 446 -12.19 6.93 9.17
CA HIS A 446 -11.07 6.41 8.39
C HIS A 446 -11.35 6.58 6.90
N VAL A 447 -10.37 7.10 6.15
CA VAL A 447 -10.44 7.31 4.71
C VAL A 447 -9.23 6.64 4.03
N SER A 448 -9.44 5.56 3.30
CA SER A 448 -8.41 4.98 2.43
C SER A 448 -8.48 5.63 1.05
N ALA A 449 -7.42 6.33 0.65
CA ALA A 449 -7.34 6.98 -0.65
C ALA A 449 -6.53 6.14 -1.64
N ASP A 450 -7.08 5.95 -2.83
CA ASP A 450 -6.40 5.29 -3.94
C ASP A 450 -5.38 6.25 -4.61
N ILE A 451 -4.48 5.74 -5.46
CA ILE A 451 -3.60 6.64 -6.24
C ILE A 451 -4.43 7.39 -7.30
N GLY A 452 -4.36 8.73 -7.31
CA GLY A 452 -5.07 9.59 -8.26
C GLY A 452 -5.16 11.03 -7.79
N CYS A 453 -5.95 11.86 -8.47
CA CYS A 453 -6.17 13.26 -8.08
C CYS A 453 -6.72 13.38 -6.65
N HIS A 454 -7.62 12.47 -6.27
CA HIS A 454 -8.26 12.42 -4.96
C HIS A 454 -7.27 12.21 -3.81
N LEU A 455 -6.09 11.66 -4.09
CA LEU A 455 -5.00 11.51 -3.12
C LEU A 455 -4.56 12.86 -2.55
N PHE A 456 -4.68 13.95 -3.31
CA PHE A 456 -4.32 15.30 -2.85
C PHE A 456 -5.26 15.84 -1.76
N SER A 457 -6.40 15.18 -1.52
CA SER A 457 -7.26 15.51 -0.37
C SER A 457 -6.59 15.27 0.98
N ILE A 458 -5.52 14.47 1.00
CA ILE A 458 -4.69 14.24 2.18
C ILE A 458 -4.02 15.53 2.61
N LEU A 459 -3.63 16.39 1.70
CA LEU A 459 -2.92 17.62 2.04
C LEU A 459 -3.89 18.74 2.49
N PRO A 460 -3.38 19.79 3.15
CA PRO A 460 -4.17 20.99 3.41
C PRO A 460 -4.78 21.57 2.12
N PRO A 461 -6.01 22.12 2.19
CA PRO A 461 -6.78 22.36 3.41
C PRO A 461 -7.74 21.21 3.78
N PHE A 462 -7.83 20.16 2.98
CA PHE A 462 -8.80 19.10 3.19
C PHE A 462 -8.37 18.13 4.29
N ASN A 463 -7.09 17.76 4.41
CA ASN A 463 -6.63 16.86 5.47
C ASN A 463 -7.52 15.60 5.61
N LEU A 464 -7.83 14.95 4.49
CA LEU A 464 -8.70 13.76 4.40
C LEU A 464 -7.91 12.61 3.75
N GLY A 465 -7.76 11.49 4.46
CA GLY A 465 -7.07 10.30 3.98
C GLY A 465 -5.99 9.82 4.94
N ASN A 466 -6.05 8.54 5.27
CA ASN A 466 -5.26 7.84 6.27
C ASN A 466 -4.25 6.90 5.60
N THR A 467 -4.61 6.25 4.50
CA THR A 467 -3.78 5.20 3.86
C THR A 467 -3.89 5.24 2.34
N THR A 468 -2.86 4.70 1.67
CA THR A 468 -2.81 4.51 0.21
C THR A 468 -2.01 3.24 -0.09
N MET A 469 -2.61 2.31 -0.83
CA MET A 469 -2.02 0.99 -1.13
C MET A 469 -1.85 0.65 -2.60
N GLY A 470 -1.96 1.64 -3.49
CA GLY A 470 -1.75 1.42 -4.92
C GLY A 470 -2.90 1.95 -5.77
N TYR A 471 -3.04 1.41 -6.98
CA TYR A 471 -4.00 1.88 -7.97
C TYR A 471 -5.15 0.89 -8.19
N GLY A 472 -6.36 1.32 -7.85
CA GLY A 472 -7.55 0.47 -7.79
C GLY A 472 -7.60 -0.40 -6.53
N LEU A 473 -6.98 0.02 -5.42
CA LEU A 473 -6.85 -0.74 -4.16
C LEU A 473 -7.44 -0.01 -2.94
N GLY A 474 -7.95 1.21 -3.10
CA GLY A 474 -8.55 1.97 -1.98
C GLY A 474 -9.67 1.21 -1.24
N GLY A 475 -10.54 0.47 -1.94
CA GLY A 475 -11.57 -0.37 -1.32
C GLY A 475 -11.02 -1.55 -0.53
N ALA A 476 -9.99 -2.20 -1.07
CA ALA A 476 -9.28 -3.29 -0.40
C ALA A 476 -8.51 -2.81 0.83
N SER A 477 -7.94 -1.60 0.77
CA SER A 477 -7.23 -0.98 1.90
C SER A 477 -8.10 -0.81 3.14
N ALA A 478 -9.40 -0.57 2.93
CA ALA A 478 -10.37 -0.41 4.02
C ALA A 478 -11.04 -1.74 4.44
N SER A 479 -10.74 -2.88 3.82
CA SER A 479 -11.52 -4.12 4.01
C SER A 479 -11.39 -4.71 5.41
N ALA A 480 -10.18 -4.64 6.00
CA ALA A 480 -9.91 -5.02 7.38
C ALA A 480 -10.67 -4.14 8.39
N LEU A 481 -10.94 -2.88 8.04
CA LEU A 481 -11.67 -1.92 8.88
C LEU A 481 -13.17 -2.01 8.64
N ASN A 482 -13.74 -3.17 8.96
CA ASN A 482 -15.19 -3.41 8.86
C ASN A 482 -15.71 -4.02 10.15
N SER A 483 -16.60 -3.31 10.84
CA SER A 483 -17.25 -3.72 12.09
C SER A 483 -18.77 -3.61 11.96
N ALA A 484 -19.50 -4.45 12.72
CA ALA A 484 -20.96 -4.41 12.76
C ALA A 484 -21.51 -3.22 13.57
N THR A 485 -20.72 -2.70 14.51
CA THR A 485 -21.10 -1.72 15.54
C THR A 485 -20.34 -0.39 15.43
N GLY A 486 -19.16 -0.38 14.80
CA GLY A 486 -18.35 0.82 14.61
C GLY A 486 -18.78 1.73 13.45
N LYS A 487 -18.14 2.90 13.35
CA LYS A 487 -18.24 3.78 12.16
C LYS A 487 -17.82 3.03 10.89
N ARG A 488 -18.32 3.47 9.74
CA ARG A 488 -17.91 2.91 8.44
C ARG A 488 -16.58 3.51 8.01
N ALA A 489 -15.66 2.66 7.53
CA ALA A 489 -14.52 3.18 6.78
C ALA A 489 -14.99 3.70 5.42
N ILE A 490 -14.30 4.72 4.92
CA ILE A 490 -14.52 5.32 3.61
C ILE A 490 -13.33 4.95 2.74
N SER A 491 -13.58 4.57 1.49
CA SER A 491 -12.57 4.49 0.46
C SER A 491 -12.88 5.46 -0.68
N VAL A 492 -11.86 6.10 -1.24
CA VAL A 492 -12.01 7.03 -2.37
C VAL A 492 -11.14 6.55 -3.51
N MET A 493 -11.74 6.39 -4.69
CA MET A 493 -11.11 5.84 -5.88
C MET A 493 -11.58 6.60 -7.12
N GLY A 494 -10.69 6.81 -8.09
CA GLY A 494 -11.07 7.35 -9.40
C GLY A 494 -11.67 6.29 -10.33
N ASP A 495 -12.40 6.72 -11.35
CA ASP A 495 -12.87 5.89 -12.46
C ASP A 495 -11.76 5.05 -13.12
N GLY A 496 -10.58 5.62 -13.32
CA GLY A 496 -9.42 4.90 -13.82
C GLY A 496 -9.00 3.74 -12.89
N GLY A 497 -8.95 3.98 -11.58
CA GLY A 497 -8.63 2.94 -10.58
C GLY A 497 -9.73 1.88 -10.50
N PHE A 498 -11.00 2.30 -10.63
CA PHE A 498 -12.15 1.42 -10.68
C PHE A 498 -12.06 0.41 -11.83
N TRP A 499 -11.79 0.88 -13.06
CA TRP A 499 -11.65 0.00 -14.23
C TRP A 499 -10.34 -0.78 -14.28
N HIS A 500 -9.30 -0.32 -13.58
CA HIS A 500 -8.01 -1.00 -13.52
C HIS A 500 -8.06 -2.28 -12.67
N ASN A 501 -8.52 -2.16 -11.41
CA ASN A 501 -8.61 -3.29 -10.48
C ASN A 501 -9.73 -3.11 -9.44
N GLY A 502 -10.22 -1.88 -9.23
CA GLY A 502 -11.14 -1.56 -8.13
C GLY A 502 -12.47 -2.29 -8.17
N LEU A 503 -12.96 -2.68 -9.35
CA LEU A 503 -14.18 -3.48 -9.49
C LEU A 503 -14.04 -4.85 -8.79
N THR A 504 -12.91 -5.54 -8.98
CA THR A 504 -12.66 -6.87 -8.41
C THR A 504 -12.11 -6.76 -6.99
N SER A 505 -11.05 -5.99 -6.79
CA SER A 505 -10.32 -5.92 -5.51
C SER A 505 -11.11 -5.21 -4.42
N GLY A 506 -11.91 -4.20 -4.77
CA GLY A 506 -12.67 -3.39 -3.83
C GLY A 506 -14.14 -3.79 -3.79
N ILE A 507 -14.84 -3.60 -4.91
CA ILE A 507 -16.31 -3.72 -4.95
C ILE A 507 -16.76 -5.18 -4.82
N ALA A 508 -16.26 -6.09 -5.66
CA ALA A 508 -16.62 -7.50 -5.61
C ALA A 508 -16.20 -8.13 -4.27
N ASN A 509 -14.99 -7.83 -3.79
CA ASN A 509 -14.51 -8.25 -2.48
C ASN A 509 -15.45 -7.78 -1.35
N GLY A 510 -15.88 -6.52 -1.38
CA GLY A 510 -16.81 -5.95 -0.40
C GLY A 510 -18.19 -6.60 -0.43
N VAL A 511 -18.69 -6.96 -1.62
CA VAL A 511 -19.95 -7.73 -1.77
C VAL A 511 -19.79 -9.13 -1.17
N PHE A 512 -18.72 -9.84 -1.54
CA PHE A 512 -18.44 -11.20 -1.09
C PHE A 512 -18.32 -11.27 0.44
N ASN A 513 -17.56 -10.34 1.03
CA ASN A 513 -17.31 -10.27 2.47
C ASN A 513 -18.39 -9.50 3.26
N LYS A 514 -19.50 -9.12 2.61
CA LYS A 514 -20.62 -8.37 3.22
C LYS A 514 -20.15 -7.12 3.99
N SER A 515 -19.16 -6.42 3.44
CA SER A 515 -18.62 -5.19 4.03
C SER A 515 -19.71 -4.12 4.10
N ASP A 516 -19.76 -3.39 5.20
CA ASP A 516 -20.68 -2.27 5.38
C ASP A 516 -20.04 -0.91 5.01
N ASN A 517 -18.80 -0.91 4.55
CA ASN A 517 -18.02 0.29 4.24
C ASN A 517 -18.56 1.07 3.02
N LEU A 518 -18.16 2.34 2.95
CA LEU A 518 -18.49 3.25 1.86
C LEU A 518 -17.32 3.34 0.87
N THR A 519 -17.58 3.08 -0.41
CA THR A 519 -16.67 3.41 -1.50
C THR A 519 -17.22 4.58 -2.33
N ILE A 520 -16.43 5.64 -2.44
CA ILE A 520 -16.69 6.79 -3.30
C ILE A 520 -15.90 6.60 -4.59
N VAL A 521 -16.61 6.46 -5.71
CA VAL A 521 -16.00 6.39 -7.04
C VAL A 521 -16.13 7.76 -7.71
N VAL A 522 -15.00 8.40 -8.00
CA VAL A 522 -14.92 9.69 -8.68
C VAL A 522 -14.90 9.45 -10.18
N ASP A 523 -16.03 9.69 -10.84
CA ASP A 523 -16.16 9.59 -12.30
C ASP A 523 -15.96 10.96 -12.93
N ASN A 524 -14.72 11.25 -13.33
CA ASN A 524 -14.38 12.50 -14.02
C ASN A 524 -14.20 12.30 -15.54
N SER A 525 -14.59 11.11 -16.03
CA SER A 525 -14.60 10.65 -17.42
C SER A 525 -13.22 10.43 -18.04
N TYR A 526 -12.11 10.43 -17.27
CA TYR A 526 -10.76 10.33 -17.82
C TYR A 526 -9.75 9.82 -16.79
N THR A 527 -8.62 9.26 -17.25
CA THR A 527 -7.41 9.16 -16.40
C THR A 527 -6.77 10.55 -16.25
N SER A 528 -7.39 11.36 -15.39
CA SER A 528 -7.14 12.80 -15.32
C SER A 528 -5.73 13.17 -14.83
N ALA A 529 -5.20 12.42 -13.86
CA ALA A 529 -3.87 12.68 -13.29
C ALA A 529 -2.73 12.52 -14.31
N THR A 530 -2.91 11.66 -15.32
CA THR A 530 -1.87 11.29 -16.30
C THR A 530 -2.03 11.96 -17.66
N GLY A 531 -2.98 12.89 -17.81
CA GLY A 531 -3.14 13.68 -19.05
C GLY A 531 -4.52 13.63 -19.70
N GLY A 532 -5.46 12.84 -19.17
CA GLY A 532 -6.84 12.83 -19.61
C GLY A 532 -7.14 11.83 -20.73
N GLN A 533 -6.55 10.64 -20.67
CA GLN A 533 -6.80 9.57 -21.64
C GLN A 533 -8.22 8.99 -21.46
N ASP A 534 -8.79 8.51 -22.55
CA ASP A 534 -10.10 7.85 -22.54
C ASP A 534 -10.04 6.48 -21.87
N ILE A 535 -11.09 6.15 -21.12
CA ILE A 535 -11.35 4.90 -20.39
C ILE A 535 -12.80 4.47 -20.64
N LEU A 536 -13.21 3.32 -20.07
CA LEU A 536 -14.54 2.75 -20.30
C LEU A 536 -15.68 3.74 -19.97
N SER A 537 -15.57 4.48 -18.87
CA SER A 537 -16.57 5.49 -18.47
C SER A 537 -16.40 6.86 -19.12
N SER A 538 -15.45 7.02 -20.04
CA SER A 538 -15.29 8.29 -20.76
C SER A 538 -16.52 8.64 -21.58
N THR A 539 -16.88 9.91 -21.56
CA THR A 539 -18.03 10.45 -22.32
C THR A 539 -17.62 10.97 -23.70
N ALA A 540 -16.32 11.12 -23.94
CA ALA A 540 -15.80 11.49 -25.25
C ALA A 540 -16.10 10.40 -26.29
N HIS A 541 -16.48 10.84 -27.48
CA HIS A 541 -16.62 9.93 -28.62
C HIS A 541 -15.23 9.49 -29.10
N ASN A 542 -14.98 8.19 -29.09
CA ASN A 542 -13.75 7.60 -29.56
C ASN A 542 -14.06 6.58 -30.67
N ALA A 543 -13.55 6.83 -31.87
CA ALA A 543 -13.84 5.98 -33.03
C ALA A 543 -13.21 4.57 -32.94
N MET A 544 -12.19 4.37 -32.10
CA MET A 544 -11.42 3.12 -32.00
C MET A 544 -11.65 2.36 -30.69
N ARG A 545 -12.49 2.89 -29.80
CA ARG A 545 -12.68 2.36 -28.44
C ARG A 545 -14.14 2.39 -28.04
N SER A 546 -14.54 1.44 -27.20
CA SER A 546 -15.87 1.42 -26.59
C SER A 546 -15.85 2.24 -25.30
N THR A 547 -16.49 3.41 -25.32
CA THR A 547 -16.63 4.34 -24.19
C THR A 547 -18.12 4.46 -23.79
N ASN A 548 -18.45 5.26 -22.76
CA ASN A 548 -19.80 5.42 -22.19
C ASN A 548 -20.33 4.21 -21.40
N HIS A 549 -19.45 3.37 -20.85
CA HIS A 549 -19.85 2.32 -19.91
C HIS A 549 -20.06 2.92 -18.52
N ALA A 550 -21.30 2.90 -18.03
CA ALA A 550 -21.63 3.45 -16.73
C ALA A 550 -21.06 2.58 -15.60
N ILE A 551 -20.37 3.23 -14.66
CA ILE A 551 -19.84 2.56 -13.45
C ILE A 551 -20.98 1.99 -12.61
N GLU A 552 -22.15 2.64 -12.58
CA GLU A 552 -23.32 2.18 -11.83
C GLU A 552 -23.77 0.78 -12.27
N ASP A 553 -23.78 0.52 -13.58
CA ASP A 553 -24.22 -0.76 -14.14
C ASP A 553 -23.24 -1.88 -13.76
N ALA A 554 -21.93 -1.62 -13.82
CA ALA A 554 -20.90 -2.58 -13.40
C ALA A 554 -21.00 -2.89 -11.89
N VAL A 555 -21.16 -1.86 -11.06
CA VAL A 555 -21.29 -1.99 -9.60
C VAL A 555 -22.55 -2.79 -9.23
N ARG A 556 -23.69 -2.52 -9.87
CA ARG A 556 -24.93 -3.26 -9.67
C ARG A 556 -24.81 -4.70 -10.19
N GLY A 557 -24.15 -4.90 -11.33
CA GLY A 557 -23.94 -6.21 -11.94
C GLY A 557 -23.17 -7.18 -11.04
N VAL A 558 -22.25 -6.67 -10.21
CA VAL A 558 -21.48 -7.46 -9.24
C VAL A 558 -22.27 -7.75 -7.94
N GLY A 559 -23.41 -7.08 -7.72
CA GLY A 559 -24.34 -7.39 -6.62
C GLY A 559 -24.47 -6.32 -5.54
N VAL A 560 -23.93 -5.11 -5.75
CA VAL A 560 -24.14 -3.99 -4.82
C VAL A 560 -25.59 -3.51 -4.88
N LYS A 561 -26.26 -3.52 -3.72
CA LYS A 561 -27.67 -3.13 -3.60
C LYS A 561 -27.85 -1.63 -3.35
N TRP A 562 -26.94 -1.02 -2.59
CA TRP A 562 -26.98 0.41 -2.25
C TRP A 562 -25.98 1.18 -3.11
N VAL A 563 -26.48 1.85 -4.14
CA VAL A 563 -25.69 2.67 -5.07
C VAL A 563 -26.38 4.02 -5.26
N LYS A 564 -25.62 5.12 -5.17
CA LYS A 564 -26.11 6.46 -5.48
C LYS A 564 -25.17 7.19 -6.42
N THR A 565 -25.71 7.73 -7.51
CA THR A 565 -24.96 8.52 -8.48
C THR A 565 -25.30 10.01 -8.32
N VAL A 566 -24.29 10.82 -7.99
CA VAL A 566 -24.37 12.28 -7.94
C VAL A 566 -23.80 12.84 -9.24
N LYS A 567 -24.68 13.14 -10.21
CA LYS A 567 -24.31 13.58 -11.58
C LYS A 567 -23.70 14.99 -11.66
N HIS A 568 -23.77 15.76 -10.59
CA HIS A 568 -23.21 17.10 -10.52
C HIS A 568 -22.58 17.34 -9.16
N THR A 569 -21.27 17.10 -9.05
CA THR A 569 -20.51 17.19 -7.80
C THR A 569 -20.55 18.58 -7.17
N TYR A 570 -20.67 19.65 -7.98
CA TYR A 570 -20.75 21.03 -7.48
C TYR A 570 -22.05 21.34 -6.73
N ASP A 571 -23.09 20.50 -6.84
CA ASP A 571 -24.23 20.53 -5.91
C ASP A 571 -23.79 19.96 -4.57
N LEU A 572 -23.23 20.83 -3.75
CA LEU A 572 -22.63 20.47 -2.47
C LEU A 572 -23.68 19.89 -1.49
N LYS A 573 -24.93 20.35 -1.58
CA LYS A 573 -26.02 19.85 -0.75
C LYS A 573 -26.38 18.42 -1.13
N ALA A 574 -26.55 18.13 -2.42
CA ALA A 574 -26.80 16.77 -2.90
C ALA A 574 -25.64 15.83 -2.54
N MET A 575 -24.40 16.28 -2.74
CA MET A 575 -23.19 15.50 -2.41
C MET A 575 -23.14 15.18 -0.91
N LYS A 576 -23.31 16.17 -0.04
CA LYS A 576 -23.33 15.98 1.42
C LYS A 576 -24.46 15.04 1.87
N ASN A 577 -25.65 15.18 1.31
CA ASN A 577 -26.79 14.31 1.65
C ASN A 577 -26.54 12.86 1.22
N ALA A 578 -25.99 12.63 0.03
CA ALA A 578 -25.67 11.30 -0.46
C ALA A 578 -24.62 10.61 0.45
N LEU A 579 -23.58 11.33 0.85
CA LEU A 579 -22.55 10.83 1.77
C LEU A 579 -23.12 10.56 3.17
N LYS A 580 -23.93 11.49 3.71
CA LYS A 580 -24.57 11.32 5.02
C LYS A 580 -25.43 10.07 5.05
N GLU A 581 -26.29 9.88 4.05
CA GLU A 581 -27.13 8.70 3.97
C GLU A 581 -26.32 7.41 3.83
N ALA A 582 -25.25 7.43 3.02
CA ALA A 582 -24.35 6.28 2.90
C ALA A 582 -23.72 5.88 4.24
N LEU A 583 -23.38 6.86 5.08
CA LEU A 583 -22.71 6.63 6.36
C LEU A 583 -23.69 6.30 7.49
N THR A 584 -24.95 6.77 7.43
CA THR A 584 -25.93 6.58 8.51
C THR A 584 -27.05 5.59 8.20
N THR A 585 -27.18 5.11 6.96
CA THR A 585 -28.24 4.15 6.61
C THR A 585 -28.11 2.84 7.40
N VAL A 586 -29.22 2.21 7.73
CA VAL A 586 -29.26 0.88 8.37
C VAL A 586 -29.12 -0.26 7.37
N THR A 587 -29.20 0.02 6.07
CA THR A 587 -29.06 -0.99 5.00
C THR A 587 -27.69 -1.66 5.05
N LYS A 588 -27.70 -2.99 5.08
CA LYS A 588 -26.49 -3.83 5.12
C LYS A 588 -25.90 -4.09 3.74
N GLY A 589 -24.61 -4.38 3.69
CA GLY A 589 -23.80 -4.60 2.48
C GLY A 589 -23.09 -3.33 2.02
N PRO A 590 -22.26 -3.38 0.98
CA PRO A 590 -21.37 -2.27 0.61
C PRO A 590 -22.15 -1.07 0.08
N LYS A 591 -21.66 0.14 0.37
CA LYS A 591 -22.28 1.40 -0.07
C LYS A 591 -21.39 1.99 -1.15
N VAL A 592 -21.96 2.29 -2.31
CA VAL A 592 -21.20 2.92 -3.39
C VAL A 592 -21.83 4.26 -3.75
N VAL A 593 -21.04 5.33 -3.67
CA VAL A 593 -21.40 6.65 -4.18
C VAL A 593 -20.57 6.96 -5.40
N ILE A 594 -21.21 7.18 -6.55
CA ILE A 594 -20.56 7.56 -7.79
C ILE A 594 -20.69 9.07 -7.93
N ALA A 595 -19.58 9.79 -7.72
CA ALA A 595 -19.51 11.23 -7.81
C ALA A 595 -19.03 11.62 -9.21
N GLN A 596 -19.97 12.07 -10.05
CA GLN A 596 -19.75 12.21 -11.49
C GLN A 596 -19.72 13.68 -11.90
N SER A 597 -18.62 14.13 -12.50
CA SER A 597 -18.47 15.45 -13.13
C SER A 597 -17.18 15.49 -13.92
N GLU A 598 -17.25 15.95 -15.17
CA GLU A 598 -16.09 15.97 -16.07
C GLU A 598 -14.89 16.74 -15.49
N CYS A 599 -13.69 16.19 -15.70
CA CYS A 599 -12.44 16.87 -15.39
C CYS A 599 -12.40 18.28 -15.99
N MET A 600 -12.23 19.29 -15.12
CA MET A 600 -12.28 20.69 -15.52
C MET A 600 -11.21 21.07 -16.55
N LEU A 601 -10.03 20.46 -16.52
CA LEU A 601 -9.00 20.72 -17.52
C LEU A 601 -9.43 20.23 -18.91
N ASN A 602 -10.02 19.04 -19.02
CA ASN A 602 -10.51 18.50 -20.29
C ASN A 602 -11.74 19.25 -20.78
N LEU A 603 -12.66 19.59 -19.87
CA LEU A 603 -13.80 20.46 -20.16
C LEU A 603 -13.34 21.79 -20.75
N GLN A 604 -12.39 22.48 -20.10
CA GLN A 604 -11.86 23.76 -20.58
C GLN A 604 -11.16 23.62 -21.93
N ARG A 605 -10.37 22.55 -22.16
CA ARG A 605 -9.73 22.29 -23.46
C ARG A 605 -10.76 22.16 -24.58
N ARG A 606 -11.83 21.38 -24.35
CA ARG A 606 -12.91 21.16 -25.32
C ARG A 606 -13.71 22.44 -25.57
N GLU A 607 -14.16 23.11 -24.51
CA GLU A 607 -15.02 24.29 -24.63
C GLU A 607 -14.25 25.51 -25.15
N LYS A 608 -12.96 25.67 -24.83
CA LYS A 608 -12.14 26.77 -25.36
C LYS A 608 -12.08 26.78 -26.89
N GLN A 609 -12.01 25.61 -27.52
CA GLN A 609 -12.04 25.50 -28.99
C GLN A 609 -13.39 25.92 -29.57
N LYS A 610 -14.50 25.42 -28.99
CA LYS A 610 -15.86 25.78 -29.40
C LYS A 610 -16.12 27.28 -29.22
N VAL A 611 -15.72 27.83 -28.08
CA VAL A 611 -15.84 29.25 -27.76
C VAL A 611 -15.02 30.10 -28.71
N ARG A 612 -13.78 29.71 -29.03
CA ARG A 612 -12.94 30.42 -30.01
C ARG A 612 -13.60 30.46 -31.39
N LYS A 613 -14.17 29.33 -31.83
CA LYS A 613 -14.92 29.24 -33.09
C LYS A 613 -16.16 30.14 -33.05
N ALA A 614 -16.95 30.09 -31.98
CA ALA A 614 -18.13 30.94 -31.84
C ALA A 614 -17.79 32.44 -31.84
N LEU A 615 -16.69 32.83 -31.19
CA LEU A 615 -16.21 34.22 -31.21
C LEU A 615 -15.78 34.65 -32.61
N ALA A 616 -15.06 33.79 -33.34
CA ALA A 616 -14.66 34.05 -34.72
C ALA A 616 -15.87 34.16 -35.66
N ASP A 617 -16.91 33.36 -35.42
CA ASP A 617 -18.18 33.40 -36.16
C ASP A 617 -19.07 34.63 -35.78
N GLY A 618 -18.59 35.54 -34.91
CA GLY A 618 -19.37 36.69 -34.45
C GLY A 618 -20.56 36.32 -33.54
N LYS A 619 -20.63 35.08 -33.05
CA LYS A 619 -21.73 34.61 -32.20
C LYS A 619 -21.60 35.15 -30.78
N ARG A 620 -22.74 35.38 -30.14
CA ARG A 620 -22.83 35.79 -28.73
C ARG A 620 -22.28 34.70 -27.82
N VAL A 621 -21.28 35.03 -27.01
CA VAL A 621 -20.68 34.13 -26.02
C VAL A 621 -20.80 34.75 -24.63
N VAL A 622 -21.24 33.96 -23.66
CA VAL A 622 -21.28 34.35 -22.24
C VAL A 622 -20.26 33.52 -21.49
N ARG A 623 -19.45 34.19 -20.66
CA ARG A 623 -18.56 33.54 -19.70
C ARG A 623 -18.95 33.98 -18.30
N GLU A 624 -19.24 33.02 -17.44
CA GLU A 624 -19.53 33.28 -16.05
C GLU A 624 -18.22 33.44 -15.27
N ARG A 625 -18.20 34.44 -14.38
CA ARG A 625 -17.11 34.65 -13.43
C ARG A 625 -17.71 34.93 -12.06
N PHE A 626 -17.07 34.39 -11.03
CA PHE A 626 -17.43 34.72 -9.65
C PHE A 626 -16.50 35.79 -9.10
N GLY A 627 -17.04 36.68 -8.30
CA GLY A 627 -16.32 37.70 -7.55
C GLY A 627 -16.76 37.72 -6.09
N ILE A 628 -15.97 38.41 -5.28
CA ILE A 628 -16.23 38.63 -3.86
C ILE A 628 -16.33 40.14 -3.65
N ASP A 629 -17.45 40.57 -3.10
CA ASP A 629 -17.67 41.95 -2.69
C ASP A 629 -16.95 42.19 -1.35
N SER A 630 -16.02 43.14 -1.34
CA SER A 630 -15.24 43.49 -0.16
C SER A 630 -16.08 44.07 0.97
N ASP A 631 -17.17 44.75 0.63
CA ASP A 631 -17.99 45.48 1.61
C ASP A 631 -18.81 44.50 2.46
N THR A 632 -19.20 43.37 1.87
CA THR A 632 -19.99 42.31 2.52
C THR A 632 -19.15 41.10 2.96
N CYS A 633 -17.89 41.02 2.54
CA CYS A 633 -16.99 39.95 2.97
C CYS A 633 -16.76 40.01 4.48
N THR A 634 -16.96 38.89 5.16
CA THR A 634 -16.78 38.73 6.61
C THR A 634 -15.31 38.61 7.00
N GLY A 635 -14.43 38.20 6.08
CA GLY A 635 -13.01 37.93 6.37
C GLY A 635 -12.74 36.54 6.99
N ASP A 636 -13.73 35.64 7.06
CA ASP A 636 -13.57 34.31 7.69
C ASP A 636 -12.79 33.28 6.85
N HIS A 637 -12.55 33.61 5.58
CA HIS A 637 -11.87 32.82 4.54
C HIS A 637 -12.33 31.36 4.44
N SER A 638 -13.56 31.05 4.83
CA SER A 638 -14.16 29.72 4.73
C SER A 638 -14.22 29.24 3.29
N CYS A 639 -14.47 30.16 2.35
CA CYS A 639 -14.43 29.88 0.92
C CYS A 639 -13.05 29.39 0.45
N ILE A 640 -11.95 29.80 1.10
CA ILE A 640 -10.59 29.31 0.81
C ILE A 640 -10.35 28.00 1.55
N ARG A 641 -10.62 27.95 2.87
CA ARG A 641 -10.34 26.78 3.71
C ARG A 641 -11.15 25.54 3.35
N LEU A 642 -12.37 25.70 2.87
CA LEU A 642 -13.24 24.57 2.53
C LEU A 642 -13.20 24.23 1.04
N SER A 643 -12.96 25.18 0.13
CA SER A 643 -12.86 24.87 -1.31
C SER A 643 -11.44 24.55 -1.77
N GLY A 644 -10.42 25.12 -1.11
CA GLY A 644 -9.00 25.07 -1.46
C GLY A 644 -8.63 25.67 -2.83
N CYS A 645 -9.51 26.45 -3.48
CA CYS A 645 -9.35 26.84 -4.89
C CYS A 645 -8.08 27.70 -5.11
N PRO A 646 -7.21 27.39 -6.09
CA PRO A 646 -5.98 28.15 -6.34
C PRO A 646 -6.25 29.55 -6.91
N SER A 647 -7.47 29.77 -7.41
CA SER A 647 -7.92 31.07 -7.92
C SER A 647 -8.55 31.94 -6.83
N LEU A 648 -8.52 31.51 -5.56
CA LEU A 648 -8.86 32.36 -4.42
C LEU A 648 -7.57 32.78 -3.71
N THR A 649 -7.47 34.07 -3.40
CA THR A 649 -6.38 34.65 -2.62
C THR A 649 -6.94 35.65 -1.61
N ILE A 650 -6.08 36.25 -0.81
CA ILE A 650 -6.40 37.34 0.11
C ILE A 650 -5.82 38.66 -0.42
N LYS A 651 -6.54 39.75 -0.19
CA LYS A 651 -6.08 41.13 -0.45
C LYS A 651 -6.39 42.02 0.75
N PRO A 652 -5.68 43.14 0.93
CA PRO A 652 -6.02 44.13 1.96
C PRO A 652 -7.46 44.61 1.83
N ASN A 653 -8.09 44.91 2.96
CA ASN A 653 -9.42 45.50 2.98
C ASN A 653 -9.36 46.92 2.40
N PRO A 654 -10.24 47.29 1.46
CA PRO A 654 -10.30 48.67 0.98
C PRO A 654 -10.82 49.65 2.04
N ASP A 655 -11.52 49.18 3.07
CA ASP A 655 -11.95 50.00 4.21
C ASP A 655 -10.80 50.13 5.23
N PRO A 656 -10.25 51.33 5.46
CA PRO A 656 -9.15 51.54 6.40
C PRO A 656 -9.53 51.25 7.87
N LEU A 657 -10.82 51.14 8.20
CA LEU A 657 -11.30 50.79 9.54
C LEU A 657 -11.33 49.28 9.78
N ARG A 658 -11.20 48.45 8.73
CA ARG A 658 -11.24 47.00 8.83
C ARG A 658 -9.85 46.42 8.55
N LEU A 659 -9.23 45.86 9.59
CA LEU A 659 -7.88 45.31 9.50
C LEU A 659 -7.83 43.92 8.85
N ASP A 660 -8.93 43.16 8.92
CA ASP A 660 -8.99 41.80 8.38
C ASP A 660 -8.97 41.80 6.85
N PRO A 661 -8.06 41.03 6.21
CA PRO A 661 -7.99 40.94 4.76
C PRO A 661 -9.24 40.26 4.19
N VAL A 662 -9.62 40.64 2.98
CA VAL A 662 -10.78 40.10 2.27
C VAL A 662 -10.34 39.08 1.23
N ALA A 663 -11.18 38.07 0.98
CA ALA A 663 -10.94 37.12 -0.09
C ALA A 663 -11.11 37.78 -1.47
N ALA A 664 -10.34 37.34 -2.45
CA ALA A 664 -10.34 37.83 -3.82
C ALA A 664 -10.26 36.69 -4.83
N VAL A 665 -10.96 36.84 -5.96
CA VAL A 665 -11.00 35.86 -7.04
C VAL A 665 -10.07 36.29 -8.17
N LEU A 666 -9.02 35.51 -8.42
CA LEU A 666 -8.04 35.74 -9.48
C LEU A 666 -8.63 35.54 -10.88
N ASP A 667 -7.95 36.09 -11.90
CA ASP A 667 -8.35 35.95 -13.32
C ASP A 667 -8.25 34.51 -13.85
N SER A 668 -7.53 33.63 -13.14
CA SER A 668 -7.49 32.20 -13.45
C SER A 668 -8.79 31.45 -13.14
N CYS A 669 -9.78 32.10 -12.53
CA CYS A 669 -11.08 31.51 -12.19
C CYS A 669 -11.85 31.05 -13.44
N VAL A 670 -12.31 29.79 -13.41
CA VAL A 670 -13.05 29.15 -14.50
C VAL A 670 -14.58 29.17 -14.32
N GLY A 671 -15.07 29.82 -13.26
CA GLY A 671 -16.51 29.98 -13.06
C GLY A 671 -17.25 28.73 -12.54
N CYS A 672 -16.61 27.85 -11.77
CA CYS A 672 -17.25 26.59 -11.35
C CYS A 672 -18.32 26.70 -10.24
N GLY A 673 -18.46 27.86 -9.59
CA GLY A 673 -19.48 28.10 -8.55
C GLY A 673 -19.22 27.50 -7.16
N LEU A 674 -18.29 26.55 -7.00
CA LEU A 674 -18.05 25.86 -5.72
C LEU A 674 -17.84 26.81 -4.53
N CYS A 675 -17.05 27.87 -4.69
CA CYS A 675 -16.78 28.81 -3.60
C CYS A 675 -18.02 29.54 -3.08
N GLY A 676 -18.99 29.80 -3.97
CA GLY A 676 -20.31 30.34 -3.59
C GLY A 676 -21.17 29.30 -2.88
N GLU A 677 -21.25 28.09 -3.45
CA GLU A 677 -21.97 26.96 -2.84
C GLU A 677 -21.48 26.63 -1.42
N VAL A 678 -20.15 26.64 -1.23
CA VAL A 678 -19.52 26.46 0.09
C VAL A 678 -19.96 27.54 1.07
N SER A 679 -19.95 28.80 0.64
CA SER A 679 -20.28 29.93 1.50
C SER A 679 -21.75 29.92 1.91
N HIS A 680 -22.63 29.48 1.01
CA HIS A 680 -24.05 29.30 1.29
C HIS A 680 -24.32 28.08 2.18
N ALA A 681 -23.73 26.92 1.86
CA ALA A 681 -23.92 25.67 2.61
C ALA A 681 -23.33 25.74 4.02
N ALA A 682 -22.25 26.50 4.22
CA ALA A 682 -21.69 26.76 5.53
C ALA A 682 -22.44 27.87 6.30
N VAL A 683 -23.32 28.63 5.63
CA VAL A 683 -24.05 29.80 6.19
C VAL A 683 -23.08 30.85 6.74
N LEU A 684 -21.97 31.10 6.04
CA LEU A 684 -20.88 31.94 6.56
C LEU A 684 -20.77 33.31 5.87
N CYS A 685 -21.01 33.40 4.56
CA CYS A 685 -20.65 34.62 3.82
C CYS A 685 -21.57 34.93 2.63
N PRO A 686 -22.30 36.06 2.61
CA PRO A 686 -23.15 36.47 1.48
C PRO A 686 -22.38 37.20 0.37
N SER A 687 -21.06 37.30 0.45
CA SER A 687 -20.26 38.23 -0.37
C SER A 687 -20.02 37.79 -1.82
N PHE A 688 -20.51 36.61 -2.22
CA PHE A 688 -20.29 36.09 -3.56
C PHE A 688 -21.30 36.65 -4.56
N TYR A 689 -20.79 37.13 -5.69
CA TYR A 689 -21.62 37.52 -6.83
C TYR A 689 -21.15 36.84 -8.10
N ARG A 690 -22.10 36.56 -9.01
CA ARG A 690 -21.83 36.10 -10.38
C ARG A 690 -21.85 37.28 -11.33
N ALA A 691 -20.81 37.41 -12.14
CA ALA A 691 -20.71 38.37 -13.22
C ALA A 691 -20.66 37.64 -14.57
N ASP A 692 -21.53 38.05 -15.49
CA ASP A 692 -21.58 37.52 -16.85
C ASP A 692 -20.77 38.42 -17.78
N ILE A 693 -19.68 37.89 -18.35
CA ILE A 693 -18.88 38.57 -19.35
C ILE A 693 -19.42 38.18 -20.73
N ILE A 694 -20.06 39.14 -21.41
CA ILE A 694 -20.69 38.92 -22.72
C ILE A 694 -19.74 39.44 -23.82
N SER A 695 -19.35 38.53 -24.72
CA SER A 695 -18.67 38.86 -25.98
C SER A 695 -19.66 38.76 -27.14
N ASN A 696 -19.54 39.66 -28.13
CA ASN A 696 -20.51 39.85 -29.22
C ASN A 696 -21.96 40.06 -28.69
N PRO A 697 -22.21 41.10 -27.87
CA PRO A 697 -23.52 41.35 -27.27
C PRO A 697 -24.57 41.69 -28.33
N ASN A 698 -25.77 41.14 -28.17
CA ASN A 698 -26.91 41.45 -29.03
C ASN A 698 -27.54 42.81 -28.65
N ARG A 699 -28.52 43.27 -29.43
CA ARG A 699 -29.19 44.57 -29.17
C ARG A 699 -29.85 44.63 -27.78
N MET A 700 -30.41 43.52 -27.31
CA MET A 700 -31.05 43.43 -26.00
C MET A 700 -30.03 43.52 -24.86
N ASP A 701 -28.86 42.89 -24.99
CA ASP A 701 -27.77 42.98 -24.01
C ASP A 701 -27.31 44.43 -23.85
N LYS A 702 -27.08 45.12 -24.98
CA LYS A 702 -26.66 46.53 -25.00
C LYS A 702 -27.72 47.42 -24.35
N PHE A 703 -28.99 47.21 -24.67
CA PHE A 703 -30.11 47.94 -24.07
C PHE A 703 -30.19 47.73 -22.55
N ARG A 704 -30.15 46.47 -22.09
CA ARG A 704 -30.15 46.12 -20.66
C ARG A 704 -28.96 46.73 -19.91
N GLN A 705 -27.77 46.71 -20.52
CA GLN A 705 -26.58 47.31 -19.93
C GLN A 705 -26.69 48.83 -19.84
N GLY A 706 -27.26 49.49 -20.85
CA GLY A 706 -27.56 50.92 -20.82
C GLY A 706 -28.49 51.28 -19.68
N LEU A 707 -29.61 50.57 -19.54
CA LEU A 707 -30.55 50.76 -18.44
C LEU A 707 -29.89 50.55 -17.07
N ARG A 708 -29.16 49.45 -16.90
CA ARG A 708 -28.43 49.15 -15.65
C ARG A 708 -27.45 50.26 -15.29
N ARG A 709 -26.65 50.75 -16.25
CA ARG A 709 -25.70 51.85 -16.01
C ARG A 709 -26.41 53.14 -15.59
N SER A 710 -27.53 53.48 -16.21
CA SER A 710 -28.31 54.66 -15.85
C SER A 710 -28.84 54.57 -14.41
N VAL A 711 -29.39 53.42 -14.02
CA VAL A 711 -29.92 53.18 -12.67
C VAL A 711 -28.80 53.17 -11.62
N ILE A 712 -27.73 52.41 -11.86
CA ILE A 712 -26.58 52.33 -10.94
C ILE A 712 -25.93 53.70 -10.76
N GLY A 713 -25.71 54.43 -11.86
CA GLY A 713 -25.13 55.77 -11.81
C GLY A 713 -26.03 56.77 -11.06
N PHE A 714 -27.36 56.66 -11.18
CA PHE A 714 -28.28 57.46 -10.37
C PHE A 714 -28.17 57.16 -8.87
N LEU A 715 -28.14 55.88 -8.49
CA LEU A 715 -28.00 55.46 -7.09
C LEU A 715 -26.65 55.87 -6.49
N GLN A 716 -25.54 55.67 -7.23
CA GLN A 716 -24.20 56.08 -6.80
C GLN A 716 -24.09 57.59 -6.61
N ARG A 717 -24.66 58.40 -7.52
CA ARG A 717 -24.69 59.87 -7.36
C ARG A 717 -25.49 60.29 -6.13
N ARG A 718 -26.62 59.63 -5.85
CA ARG A 718 -27.44 59.89 -4.66
C ARG A 718 -26.69 59.51 -3.37
N ASP A 719 -26.01 58.38 -3.35
CA ASP A 719 -25.23 57.95 -2.19
C ASP A 719 -24.02 58.87 -1.94
N ALA A 720 -23.28 59.21 -2.99
CA ALA A 720 -22.18 60.17 -2.91
C ALA A 720 -22.65 61.54 -2.40
N ALA A 721 -23.80 62.04 -2.88
CA ALA A 721 -24.40 63.28 -2.38
C ALA A 721 -24.81 63.18 -0.90
N ARG A 722 -25.29 62.01 -0.45
CA ARG A 722 -25.62 61.74 0.96
C ARG A 722 -24.37 61.71 1.84
N ARG A 723 -23.30 61.04 1.40
CA ARG A 723 -22.02 61.01 2.10
C ARG A 723 -21.41 62.40 2.19
N ASN A 724 -21.44 63.19 1.12
CA ASN A 724 -20.96 64.58 1.13
C ASN A 724 -21.74 65.48 2.10
N ARG A 725 -23.04 65.20 2.34
CA ARG A 725 -23.83 65.92 3.36
C ARG A 725 -23.50 65.53 4.80
N LEU A 726 -22.94 64.33 5.00
CA LEU A 726 -22.63 63.76 6.31
C LEU A 726 -21.13 63.75 6.63
N ALA A 727 -20.30 64.15 5.66
CA ALA A 727 -18.86 64.34 5.84
C ALA A 727 -18.65 65.63 6.65
N PHE A 728 -18.27 65.46 7.91
CA PHE A 728 -17.80 66.52 8.80
C PHE A 728 -16.32 66.79 8.58
#